data_AF-A0A8H6ZA99-F1
#
_entry.id   AF-A0A8H6ZA99-F1
#
_cell.length_a   1.000
_cell.length_b   1.000
_cell.length_c   1.000
_cell.angle_alpha   90.00
_cell.angle_beta   90.00
_cell.angle_gamma   90.00
#
_symmetry.space_group_name_H-M   'P 1'
#
loop_
_entity.id
_entity.type
_entity.pdbx_description
1 polymer ?
#
loop_
_entity_poly.entity_id
_entity_poly.type
_entity_poly.pdbx_seq_one_letter_code
_entity_poly.pdbx_strand_id
1 'polypeptide(L)'
;MPTNRSPILHSQEMVKRKKPPACDSCKARRVLCHPTTDGSPCPRCFEKGTKCTTTPVARGRPPKPNLGIAPSGTPEPVSASATTSESASEEPETMSSSNSIIPSRLELPPELVHHLFECFTHLPIYNHPMLLGDDLRETLSAVSWQIQLLPPQLKVLAHCIAALSASISFDHAIIGPGSKPASLADRSVFIPGADLRDYGVRRTPMYRALCAEALRLASEAGIYLEPSEANAGSCFVLQLLENDKDARSRPWAVAYFSHIRALYDSSPNMRTHNVAIWTGFLLMDVMETTLRRQPILVSHHDQLLITGKDIVSLENLYGSIQSMMQVRKEQPLIPFAAMRPYMFHVTRLARELYETITGDFARRHPLDERAITEFIASLNHLHSIRSLVFDQEEQVYPGDSLFSPADSRQRGVHLNLRSCAYIMAFSRATLVLGLHRELVRRFALSPPPLTTAPPVEHWKAERLALLRRQVGEMADLTVEDIARSLRLMPSLPHLAHVQLRAVLGWAEFCLDEADAKGSVTRERAATIETISEALKLIGYSWPLPTGLIERLDGYVATHRSASANPLSFSTFSGDSMFVDMFPAPLDNNWMSVFTAPSGMGNETENEVVLWEVGKAPFSATSSSWGAVLPELTPPFACSKRVSAWLFSRETTASGGTSILSRFPIPPQPSTTASSSITISPSPPTTSPHLGVETIIAPSDGDSVVTYANLNGDAKGRTSAPSSVPWANSTAAGDALSRYINLYNTQFPFLDDGFNLPDPVPEDILLSWADFMAKFDLDAASFSVYQTNQGVGNEMTLPAIYAMKYFSSLTAGGDLGIGPPFITTANFNNQGIYDKALNKLGQGEGAFLSAAITRITRTDDGVAVVMHTPDGKTTTINAKQLVLAIPPVVADLRAIGLDLSPEEENPLRPGELQPDGIPTSDRMVLRVGKTGLLDGVPGLKLLDYSSTSAISDADAQADILATLAKYRAANGLDASVEPVFAGFNNHEPYELTVPVDAIRNGYYKKRNALQGRQNTWYTGAAWQAHDSTLIWNFTETAVVEKVVKVLCRGGKCE
;
A
#
# COMPACT_ATOMS: atom_id res chain seq x y z
N MET A 1 33.75 54.21 -29.68
CA MET A 1 33.98 55.51 -29.00
C MET A 1 32.85 55.75 -28.00
N PRO A 2 33.07 56.50 -26.90
CA PRO A 2 33.42 55.82 -25.64
C PRO A 2 32.61 56.29 -24.42
N THR A 3 32.43 55.51 -23.36
CA THR A 3 33.32 55.34 -22.18
C THR A 3 32.53 54.55 -21.12
N ASN A 4 33.08 53.93 -20.07
CA ASN A 4 34.45 53.53 -19.75
C ASN A 4 34.38 52.25 -18.90
N ARG A 5 35.26 51.28 -19.13
CA ARG A 5 35.59 50.25 -18.12
C ARG A 5 36.95 50.57 -17.52
N SER A 6 37.04 50.74 -16.21
CA SER A 6 38.30 50.80 -15.46
C SER A 6 38.05 50.39 -14.00
N PRO A 7 39.01 49.70 -13.35
CA PRO A 7 38.82 49.11 -12.02
C PRO A 7 39.20 50.07 -10.89
N ILE A 8 38.75 49.79 -9.67
CA ILE A 8 39.17 50.49 -8.44
C ILE A 8 39.57 49.47 -7.36
N LEU A 9 40.62 49.82 -6.60
CA LEU A 9 41.33 48.98 -5.63
C LEU A 9 40.65 48.95 -4.25
N HIS A 10 41.18 48.11 -3.36
CA HIS A 10 40.94 48.14 -1.91
C HIS A 10 41.01 49.56 -1.30
N SER A 11 40.14 49.83 -0.34
CA SER A 11 40.34 50.81 0.73
C SER A 11 39.85 50.21 2.06
N GLN A 12 40.36 50.71 3.18
CA GLN A 12 40.27 50.04 4.49
C GLN A 12 38.90 50.23 5.18
N GLU A 13 38.45 49.23 5.94
CA GLU A 13 37.14 49.27 6.63
C GLU A 13 37.12 50.21 7.84
N MET A 14 36.05 51.01 7.95
CA MET A 14 35.67 51.67 9.20
C MET A 14 34.99 50.67 10.16
N VAL A 15 35.55 50.48 11.35
CA VAL A 15 35.00 49.57 12.38
C VAL A 15 33.63 50.05 12.89
N LYS A 16 32.55 49.49 12.34
CA LYS A 16 31.17 49.73 12.80
C LYS A 16 30.96 49.11 14.19
N ARG A 17 30.77 49.94 15.22
CA ARG A 17 30.37 49.49 16.57
C ARG A 17 29.06 48.70 16.49
N LYS A 18 29.04 47.47 17.01
CA LYS A 18 27.85 46.61 17.04
C LYS A 18 26.78 47.23 17.97
N LYS A 19 25.52 47.23 17.53
CA LYS A 19 24.38 47.68 18.37
C LYS A 19 24.18 46.72 19.56
N PRO A 20 23.80 47.19 20.76
CA PRO A 20 23.52 46.30 21.88
C PRO A 20 22.31 45.38 21.62
N PRO A 21 22.24 44.20 22.26
CA PRO A 21 21.07 43.34 22.21
C PRO A 21 19.84 43.98 22.87
N ALA A 22 18.64 43.60 22.41
CA ALA A 22 17.37 44.05 22.98
C ALA A 22 17.20 43.64 24.45
N CYS A 23 16.54 44.50 25.24
CA CYS A 23 16.25 44.22 26.65
C CYS A 23 15.13 43.17 26.82
N ASP A 24 15.11 42.54 27.99
CA ASP A 24 14.26 41.38 28.26
C ASP A 24 12.77 41.75 28.34
N SER A 25 12.45 42.95 28.82
CA SER A 25 11.07 43.46 28.80
C SER A 25 10.54 43.68 27.37
N CYS A 26 11.37 44.19 26.45
CA CYS A 26 10.99 44.32 25.04
C CYS A 26 10.92 42.95 24.33
N LYS A 27 11.86 42.03 24.59
CA LYS A 27 11.81 40.65 24.08
C LYS A 27 10.54 39.93 24.52
N ALA A 28 10.23 39.93 25.81
CA ALA A 28 9.06 39.24 26.37
C ALA A 28 7.74 39.79 25.81
N ARG A 29 7.67 41.11 25.59
CA ARG A 29 6.52 41.79 24.97
C ARG A 29 6.53 41.77 23.44
N ARG A 30 7.49 41.08 22.81
CA ARG A 30 7.70 40.95 21.35
C ARG A 30 7.70 42.30 20.59
N VAL A 31 8.28 43.34 21.19
CA VAL A 31 8.37 44.69 20.59
C VAL A 31 9.82 45.11 20.28
N LEU A 32 9.98 45.94 19.25
CA LEU A 32 11.28 46.50 18.88
C LEU A 32 11.89 47.31 20.04
N CYS A 33 13.08 46.91 20.48
CA CYS A 33 13.85 47.62 21.49
C CYS A 33 14.77 48.66 20.84
N HIS A 34 14.92 49.81 21.48
CA HIS A 34 15.90 50.85 21.12
C HIS A 34 16.93 50.97 22.25
N PRO A 35 17.85 49.99 22.40
CA PRO A 35 18.81 49.99 23.51
C PRO A 35 19.82 51.13 23.33
N THR A 36 20.05 51.87 24.41
CA THR A 36 21.08 52.90 24.51
C THR A 36 22.44 52.27 24.87
N THR A 37 23.53 53.01 24.69
CA THR A 37 24.90 52.52 24.88
C THR A 37 25.56 52.98 26.18
N ASP A 38 24.87 53.82 26.96
CA ASP A 38 25.27 54.39 28.25
C ASP A 38 24.73 53.61 29.46
N GLY A 39 23.85 52.63 29.23
CA GLY A 39 23.18 51.87 30.28
C GLY A 39 21.87 52.49 30.78
N SER A 40 21.38 53.56 30.15
CA SER A 40 20.05 54.11 30.46
C SER A 40 18.94 53.09 30.15
N PRO A 41 17.74 53.20 30.75
CA PRO A 41 16.59 52.45 30.27
C PRO A 41 16.24 52.86 28.84
N CYS A 42 15.87 51.90 27.99
CA CYS A 42 15.40 52.20 26.64
C CYS A 42 14.06 52.97 26.70
N PRO A 43 13.72 53.82 25.71
CA PRO A 43 12.54 54.69 25.78
C PRO A 43 11.24 53.97 26.15
N ARG A 44 10.95 52.82 25.51
CA ARG A 44 9.76 51.99 25.79
C ARG A 44 9.71 51.40 27.20
N CYS A 45 10.84 51.27 27.89
CA CYS A 45 10.90 50.84 29.28
C CYS A 45 10.79 52.03 30.25
N PHE A 46 11.39 53.17 29.90
CA PHE A 46 11.31 54.43 30.63
C PHE A 46 9.87 54.97 30.68
N GLU A 47 9.21 55.12 29.51
CA GLU A 47 7.80 55.51 29.37
C GLU A 47 6.83 54.66 30.20
N LYS A 48 7.18 53.39 30.45
CA LYS A 48 6.31 52.40 31.11
C LYS A 48 6.72 52.10 32.55
N GLY A 49 7.70 52.82 33.10
CA GLY A 49 8.22 52.61 34.46
C GLY A 49 8.81 51.22 34.72
N THR A 50 9.12 50.45 33.67
CA THR A 50 9.58 49.05 33.81
C THR A 50 11.09 48.95 33.82
N LYS A 51 11.65 48.14 34.73
CA LYS A 51 13.09 47.90 34.82
C LYS A 51 13.65 47.37 33.49
N CYS A 52 14.62 48.09 32.92
CA CYS A 52 15.25 47.75 31.65
C CYS A 52 16.52 46.94 31.90
N THR A 53 16.44 45.61 31.81
CA THR A 53 17.59 44.70 31.93
C THR A 53 17.80 43.90 30.65
N THR A 54 19.04 43.51 30.39
CA THR A 54 19.39 42.60 29.28
C THR A 54 20.25 41.47 29.81
N THR A 55 19.64 40.31 30.03
CA THR A 55 20.29 39.12 30.58
C THR A 55 21.28 38.54 29.56
N PRO A 56 22.57 38.41 29.87
CA PRO A 56 23.55 37.81 28.96
C PRO A 56 23.28 36.31 28.79
N VAL A 57 22.94 35.89 27.57
CA VAL A 57 22.80 34.46 27.23
C VAL A 57 24.19 33.91 26.93
N ALA A 58 24.76 33.16 27.88
CA ALA A 58 26.06 32.50 27.70
C ALA A 58 25.95 31.40 26.64
N ARG A 59 26.68 31.56 25.52
CA ARG A 59 26.94 30.50 24.53
C ARG A 59 28.40 30.08 24.65
N GLY A 60 28.66 28.92 25.24
CA GLY A 60 30.00 28.39 25.46
C GLY A 60 30.01 26.90 25.80
N ARG A 61 31.07 26.20 25.38
CA ARG A 61 31.30 24.77 25.64
C ARG A 61 31.96 24.59 27.03
N PRO A 62 31.69 23.51 27.79
CA PRO A 62 32.37 23.27 29.06
C PRO A 62 33.89 23.06 28.87
N PRO A 63 34.76 23.64 29.72
CA PRO A 63 36.18 23.31 29.77
C PRO A 63 36.42 21.99 30.53
N LYS A 64 37.55 21.32 30.24
CA LYS A 64 38.03 20.18 31.05
C LYS A 64 38.50 20.66 32.43
N PRO A 65 38.21 19.93 33.53
CA PRO A 65 38.81 20.22 34.82
C PRO A 65 40.29 19.82 34.82
N ASN A 66 41.13 20.65 35.45
CA ASN A 66 42.52 20.34 35.74
C ASN A 66 42.70 20.57 37.25
N LEU A 67 42.92 19.50 38.02
CA LEU A 67 43.06 19.57 39.48
C LEU A 67 44.53 19.35 39.86
N GLY A 68 45.08 20.27 40.66
CA GLY A 68 46.44 20.18 41.16
C GLY A 68 46.70 21.16 42.31
N ILE A 69 47.68 20.81 43.14
CA ILE A 69 48.17 21.53 44.33
C ILE A 69 47.26 21.41 45.58
N ALA A 70 47.62 20.45 46.44
CA ALA A 70 47.38 20.48 47.89
C ALA A 70 48.55 21.23 48.59
N PRO A 71 48.64 21.32 49.95
CA PRO A 71 49.27 20.21 50.69
C PRO A 71 48.84 20.02 52.17
N SER A 72 49.18 18.85 52.74
CA SER A 72 49.80 18.64 54.08
C SER A 72 49.47 17.24 54.65
N GLY A 73 50.48 16.46 55.07
CA GLY A 73 50.28 15.19 55.81
C GLY A 73 51.22 14.03 55.46
N THR A 74 52.42 14.01 56.05
CA THR A 74 53.39 12.87 56.10
C THR A 74 53.01 11.83 57.18
N PRO A 75 53.57 10.59 57.26
CA PRO A 75 54.85 10.12 56.69
C PRO A 75 54.87 8.71 56.01
N GLU A 76 56.08 8.26 55.63
CA GLU A 76 56.45 6.97 54.97
C GLU A 76 56.49 5.76 55.96
N PRO A 77 56.59 4.47 55.54
CA PRO A 77 57.69 3.84 54.76
C PRO A 77 57.21 3.21 53.41
N VAL A 78 58.00 2.79 52.41
CA VAL A 78 59.38 2.24 52.23
C VAL A 78 59.50 0.70 52.27
N SER A 79 59.83 0.13 51.09
CA SER A 79 60.49 -1.16 50.78
C SER A 79 59.85 -2.55 51.05
N ALA A 80 59.41 -3.15 49.93
CA ALA A 80 59.82 -4.48 49.40
C ALA A 80 59.52 -5.82 50.13
N SER A 81 59.32 -6.85 49.28
CA SER A 81 59.36 -8.30 49.54
C SER A 81 58.23 -8.95 50.37
N ALA A 82 57.35 -9.67 49.67
CA ALA A 82 56.64 -10.85 50.18
C ALA A 82 56.45 -11.88 49.05
N THR A 83 56.64 -13.16 49.34
CA THR A 83 56.66 -14.26 48.36
C THR A 83 55.31 -14.96 48.22
N THR A 84 55.05 -15.48 47.02
CA THR A 84 54.14 -16.58 46.65
C THR A 84 53.40 -17.37 47.76
N SER A 85 52.06 -17.48 47.64
CA SER A 85 51.35 -18.76 47.81
C SER A 85 49.96 -18.74 47.14
N GLU A 86 49.59 -19.85 46.50
CA GLU A 86 48.44 -20.07 45.62
C GLU A 86 47.05 -19.95 46.27
N SER A 87 46.04 -19.57 45.49
CA SER A 87 44.92 -20.47 45.13
C SER A 87 44.09 -19.87 43.99
N ALA A 88 43.45 -20.71 43.18
CA ALA A 88 42.99 -20.32 41.84
C ALA A 88 41.60 -19.67 41.77
N SER A 89 41.47 -18.68 40.89
CA SER A 89 40.22 -18.28 40.23
C SER A 89 40.53 -17.99 38.77
N GLU A 90 39.77 -18.56 37.84
CA GLU A 90 40.06 -18.48 36.40
C GLU A 90 39.77 -17.08 35.84
N GLU A 91 40.79 -16.41 35.29
CA GLU A 91 40.62 -15.20 34.47
C GLU A 91 40.34 -15.56 33.01
N PRO A 92 39.57 -14.74 32.26
CA PRO A 92 39.25 -15.01 30.87
C PRO A 92 40.49 -14.88 29.96
N GLU A 93 40.66 -15.83 29.04
CA GLU A 93 41.82 -15.86 28.14
C GLU A 93 41.97 -14.59 27.30
N THR A 94 43.05 -13.85 27.54
CA THR A 94 43.50 -12.78 26.64
C THR A 94 44.08 -13.40 25.36
N MET A 95 43.23 -13.69 24.38
CA MET A 95 43.67 -14.15 23.06
C MET A 95 44.65 -13.15 22.44
N SER A 96 45.89 -13.64 22.27
CA SER A 96 47.05 -12.94 21.73
C SER A 96 46.75 -12.02 20.54
N SER A 97 47.30 -10.80 20.57
CA SER A 97 47.34 -9.87 19.44
C SER A 97 48.28 -10.37 18.35
N SER A 98 47.88 -11.42 17.65
CA SER A 98 48.45 -11.77 16.35
C SER A 98 48.10 -10.67 15.33
N ASN A 99 49.09 -10.23 14.56
CA ASN A 99 48.90 -9.24 13.48
C ASN A 99 48.17 -9.90 12.30
N SER A 100 46.87 -10.13 12.46
CA SER A 100 46.00 -10.46 11.33
C SER A 100 45.88 -9.22 10.44
N ILE A 101 46.45 -9.31 9.24
CA ILE A 101 46.40 -8.24 8.24
C ILE A 101 44.94 -8.05 7.85
N ILE A 102 44.33 -6.93 8.26
CA ILE A 102 43.04 -6.50 7.73
C ILE A 102 43.22 -6.36 6.20
N PRO A 103 42.47 -7.12 5.37
CA PRO A 103 42.71 -7.12 3.93
C PRO A 103 42.59 -5.73 3.31
N SER A 104 43.42 -5.48 2.30
CA SER A 104 43.45 -4.24 1.54
C SER A 104 42.19 -4.09 0.67
N ARG A 105 41.10 -3.60 1.28
CA ARG A 105 39.72 -3.52 0.77
C ARG A 105 39.07 -4.89 0.55
N LEU A 106 37.80 -5.00 0.94
CA LEU A 106 36.97 -6.17 0.64
C LEU A 106 36.34 -5.99 -0.75
N GLU A 107 37.07 -6.38 -1.79
CA GLU A 107 36.57 -6.34 -3.16
C GLU A 107 35.64 -7.54 -3.42
N LEU A 108 34.43 -7.27 -3.91
CA LEU A 108 33.38 -8.28 -4.15
C LEU A 108 33.33 -8.63 -5.64
N PRO A 109 33.43 -9.92 -6.03
CA PRO A 109 33.25 -10.35 -7.41
C PRO A 109 31.86 -9.97 -7.96
N PRO A 110 31.72 -9.49 -9.21
CA PRO A 110 30.45 -9.05 -9.78
C PRO A 110 29.30 -10.09 -9.66
N GLU A 111 29.64 -11.37 -9.75
CA GLU A 111 28.72 -12.50 -9.63
C GLU A 111 28.16 -12.62 -8.21
N LEU A 112 29.02 -12.40 -7.20
CA LEU A 112 28.60 -12.37 -5.79
C LEU A 112 27.74 -11.14 -5.50
N VAL A 113 28.01 -10.00 -6.15
CA VAL A 113 27.17 -8.80 -6.03
C VAL A 113 25.79 -9.05 -6.62
N HIS A 114 25.70 -9.64 -7.82
CA HIS A 114 24.42 -10.02 -8.44
C HIS A 114 23.60 -10.91 -7.50
N HIS A 115 24.20 -12.00 -7.00
CA HIS A 115 23.58 -12.93 -6.05
C HIS A 115 23.11 -12.24 -4.75
N LEU A 116 23.88 -11.29 -4.22
CA LEU A 116 23.47 -10.52 -3.03
C LEU A 116 22.32 -9.54 -3.33
N PHE A 117 22.20 -9.03 -4.56
CA PHE A 117 21.06 -8.22 -5.00
C PHE A 117 19.84 -9.04 -5.43
N GLU A 118 19.99 -10.34 -5.70
CA GLU A 118 18.88 -11.32 -5.79
C GLU A 118 18.42 -11.76 -4.40
N CYS A 119 19.33 -11.97 -3.45
CA CYS A 119 18.97 -12.15 -2.05
C CYS A 119 18.21 -10.93 -1.51
N PHE A 120 18.54 -9.71 -1.97
CA PHE A 120 17.88 -8.48 -1.54
C PHE A 120 16.37 -8.47 -1.85
N THR A 121 15.95 -8.94 -3.03
CA THR A 121 14.53 -8.94 -3.44
C THR A 121 13.65 -9.88 -2.62
N HIS A 122 14.25 -10.79 -1.84
CA HIS A 122 13.54 -11.67 -0.91
C HIS A 122 13.36 -11.09 0.50
N LEU A 123 14.04 -9.99 0.86
CA LEU A 123 13.90 -9.36 2.17
C LEU A 123 12.70 -8.40 2.21
N PRO A 124 11.88 -8.37 3.29
CA PRO A 124 10.76 -7.41 3.40
C PRO A 124 11.16 -5.93 3.29
N ILE A 125 12.44 -5.63 3.56
CA ILE A 125 13.03 -4.29 3.44
C ILE A 125 13.20 -3.82 1.99
N TYR A 126 13.13 -4.72 1.00
CA TYR A 126 13.24 -4.39 -0.42
C TYR A 126 12.32 -3.25 -0.81
N ASN A 127 11.08 -3.28 -0.29
CA ASN A 127 10.03 -2.31 -0.55
C ASN A 127 10.21 -0.95 0.16
N HIS A 128 11.37 -0.67 0.76
CA HIS A 128 11.61 0.60 1.45
C HIS A 128 11.78 1.74 0.43
N PRO A 129 11.02 2.86 0.49
CA PRO A 129 11.05 3.90 -0.55
C PRO A 129 12.39 4.64 -0.74
N MET A 130 13.33 4.52 0.20
CA MET A 130 14.71 5.04 0.06
C MET A 130 15.74 3.94 -0.33
N LEU A 131 15.27 2.73 -0.65
CA LEU A 131 16.04 1.61 -1.19
C LEU A 131 15.51 1.18 -2.57
N LEU A 132 14.22 1.41 -2.84
CA LEU A 132 13.58 1.39 -4.16
C LEU A 132 14.05 2.57 -5.02
N GLY A 133 15.27 2.46 -5.54
CA GLY A 133 15.69 3.21 -6.71
C GLY A 133 16.04 2.22 -7.81
N ASP A 134 15.20 2.12 -8.84
CA ASP A 134 15.48 1.30 -10.03
C ASP A 134 16.83 1.71 -10.65
N ASP A 135 17.11 3.02 -10.65
CA ASP A 135 18.42 3.68 -10.79
C ASP A 135 19.61 2.86 -10.27
N LEU A 136 19.53 2.27 -9.07
CA LEU A 136 20.67 1.55 -8.47
C LEU A 136 20.90 0.19 -9.13
N ARG A 137 19.84 -0.59 -9.40
CA ARG A 137 19.96 -1.89 -10.07
C ARG A 137 20.31 -1.70 -11.56
N GLU A 138 19.78 -0.66 -12.19
CA GLU A 138 20.17 -0.27 -13.56
C GLU A 138 21.62 0.22 -13.63
N THR A 139 22.03 1.14 -12.75
CA THR A 139 23.42 1.63 -12.72
C THR A 139 24.41 0.49 -12.43
N LEU A 140 24.08 -0.42 -11.50
CA LEU A 140 24.88 -1.63 -11.26
C LEU A 140 24.97 -2.51 -12.51
N SER A 141 23.85 -2.75 -13.19
CA SER A 141 23.83 -3.54 -14.43
C SER A 141 24.66 -2.88 -15.54
N ALA A 142 24.56 -1.55 -15.68
CA ALA A 142 25.32 -0.77 -16.66
C ALA A 142 26.84 -0.80 -16.41
N VAL A 143 27.29 -0.90 -15.15
CA VAL A 143 28.71 -1.14 -14.80
C VAL A 143 29.07 -2.63 -14.68
N SER A 144 28.21 -3.54 -15.16
CA SER A 144 28.40 -4.99 -15.07
C SER A 144 28.69 -5.46 -13.64
N TRP A 145 27.88 -5.00 -12.69
CA TRP A 145 27.87 -5.34 -11.26
C TRP A 145 29.14 -4.98 -10.47
N GLN A 146 30.04 -4.19 -11.05
CA GLN A 146 31.24 -3.66 -10.41
C GLN A 146 30.93 -2.48 -9.48
N ILE A 147 30.61 -2.76 -8.20
CA ILE A 147 30.27 -1.73 -7.19
C ILE A 147 31.36 -0.63 -7.09
N GLN A 148 32.63 -0.97 -7.33
CA GLN A 148 33.73 -0.01 -7.30
C GLN A 148 33.63 1.14 -8.32
N LEU A 149 32.82 0.98 -9.38
CA LEU A 149 32.56 1.99 -10.41
C LEU A 149 31.36 2.90 -10.10
N LEU A 150 30.58 2.62 -9.05
CA LEU A 150 29.44 3.47 -8.66
C LEU A 150 29.88 4.83 -8.09
N PRO A 151 29.08 5.89 -8.28
CA PRO A 151 29.23 7.16 -7.55
C PRO A 151 29.29 6.96 -6.02
N PRO A 152 30.02 7.78 -5.25
CA PRO A 152 30.34 7.49 -3.84
C PRO A 152 29.13 7.15 -2.94
N GLN A 153 28.01 7.87 -3.09
CA GLN A 153 26.81 7.64 -2.27
C GLN A 153 26.10 6.32 -2.64
N LEU A 154 25.96 6.03 -3.95
CA LEU A 154 25.41 4.75 -4.44
C LEU A 154 26.35 3.57 -4.10
N LYS A 155 27.67 3.80 -4.09
CA LYS A 155 28.66 2.81 -3.65
C LYS A 155 28.47 2.43 -2.19
N VAL A 156 28.22 3.39 -1.29
CA VAL A 156 27.92 3.10 0.13
C VAL A 156 26.63 2.29 0.21
N LEU A 157 25.55 2.75 -0.44
CA LEU A 157 24.25 2.06 -0.41
C LEU A 157 24.36 0.61 -0.90
N ALA A 158 25.11 0.36 -1.99
CA ALA A 158 25.32 -0.99 -2.50
C ALA A 158 26.11 -1.90 -1.54
N HIS A 159 27.09 -1.38 -0.78
CA HIS A 159 27.75 -2.16 0.27
C HIS A 159 26.84 -2.41 1.48
N CYS A 160 25.99 -1.44 1.84
CA CYS A 160 24.97 -1.62 2.88
C CYS A 160 23.97 -2.72 2.52
N ILE A 161 23.45 -2.70 1.28
CA ILE A 161 22.55 -3.74 0.73
C ILE A 161 23.26 -5.09 0.69
N ALA A 162 24.49 -5.17 0.15
CA ALA A 162 25.26 -6.41 0.09
C ALA A 162 25.52 -7.02 1.48
N ALA A 163 25.85 -6.19 2.48
CA ALA A 163 26.03 -6.63 3.87
C ALA A 163 24.71 -7.14 4.49
N LEU A 164 23.58 -6.50 4.21
CA LEU A 164 22.27 -6.91 4.71
C LEU A 164 21.81 -8.22 4.07
N SER A 165 21.85 -8.32 2.75
CA SER A 165 21.50 -9.51 1.98
C SER A 165 22.34 -10.73 2.30
N ALA A 166 23.60 -10.53 2.75
CA ALA A 166 24.45 -11.62 3.19
C ALA A 166 23.77 -12.46 4.28
N SER A 167 22.97 -11.86 5.17
CA SER A 167 22.25 -12.57 6.25
C SER A 167 21.39 -13.75 5.79
N ILE A 168 20.88 -13.75 4.54
CA ILE A 168 20.14 -14.88 3.96
C ILE A 168 20.83 -15.56 2.77
N SER A 169 22.01 -15.09 2.37
CA SER A 169 22.76 -15.62 1.23
C SER A 169 23.06 -17.10 1.38
N PHE A 170 22.73 -17.87 0.33
CA PHE A 170 23.04 -19.29 0.19
C PHE A 170 24.34 -19.55 -0.60
N ASP A 171 25.13 -18.52 -0.95
CA ASP A 171 26.40 -18.75 -1.64
C ASP A 171 27.55 -19.15 -0.70
N HIS A 172 28.47 -19.97 -1.21
CA HIS A 172 29.62 -20.52 -0.49
C HIS A 172 30.65 -19.45 -0.09
N ALA A 173 30.81 -18.36 -0.84
CA ALA A 173 31.67 -17.25 -0.45
C ALA A 173 31.15 -16.50 0.79
N ILE A 174 29.85 -16.62 1.09
CA ILE A 174 29.20 -15.99 2.25
C ILE A 174 29.01 -16.97 3.40
N ILE A 175 28.48 -18.18 3.13
CA ILE A 175 28.29 -19.23 4.14
C ILE A 175 29.64 -19.75 4.66
N GLY A 176 30.67 -19.82 3.81
CA GLY A 176 31.92 -20.50 4.13
C GLY A 176 31.86 -22.02 3.90
N PRO A 177 32.91 -22.77 4.31
CA PRO A 177 33.10 -24.17 3.95
C PRO A 177 32.02 -25.09 4.53
N GLY A 178 31.62 -26.12 3.77
CA GLY A 178 30.66 -27.15 4.19
C GLY A 178 29.49 -27.28 3.21
N SER A 179 28.37 -27.81 3.69
CA SER A 179 27.12 -27.83 2.92
C SER A 179 26.58 -26.41 2.71
N LYS A 180 25.84 -26.23 1.60
CA LYS A 180 25.01 -25.05 1.31
C LYS A 180 23.65 -25.46 0.72
N PRO A 181 22.58 -24.66 0.89
CA PRO A 181 21.36 -24.82 0.12
C PRO A 181 21.60 -24.52 -1.37
N ALA A 182 20.81 -25.14 -2.25
CA ALA A 182 20.75 -24.80 -3.66
C ALA A 182 20.01 -23.47 -3.94
N SER A 183 19.04 -23.12 -3.08
CA SER A 183 18.28 -21.86 -3.12
C SER A 183 17.57 -21.62 -1.77
N LEU A 184 16.93 -20.46 -1.59
CA LEU A 184 16.03 -20.20 -0.46
C LEU A 184 14.76 -21.07 -0.45
N ALA A 185 14.48 -21.81 -1.52
CA ALA A 185 13.36 -22.76 -1.62
C ALA A 185 13.82 -24.24 -1.52
N ASP A 186 15.05 -24.49 -1.10
CA ASP A 186 15.64 -25.84 -1.03
C ASP A 186 15.03 -26.69 0.10
N ARG A 187 14.09 -27.55 -0.27
CA ARG A 187 13.37 -28.48 0.61
C ARG A 187 14.21 -29.65 1.12
N SER A 188 15.49 -29.78 0.72
CA SER A 188 16.43 -30.71 1.35
C SER A 188 17.07 -30.13 2.62
N VAL A 189 17.08 -28.80 2.77
CA VAL A 189 17.62 -28.08 3.93
C VAL A 189 16.51 -27.46 4.78
N PHE A 190 15.54 -26.80 4.14
CA PHE A 190 14.43 -26.12 4.82
C PHE A 190 13.27 -27.10 5.03
N ILE A 191 13.39 -27.94 6.06
CA ILE A 191 12.36 -28.91 6.51
C ILE A 191 11.82 -28.56 7.92
N PRO A 192 10.62 -29.02 8.31
CA PRO A 192 10.11 -28.87 9.68
C PRO A 192 11.11 -29.40 10.71
N GLY A 193 11.32 -28.65 11.79
CA GLY A 193 12.25 -29.04 12.87
C GLY A 193 13.75 -28.96 12.54
N ALA A 194 14.14 -28.47 11.35
CA ALA A 194 15.56 -28.37 10.97
C ALA A 194 16.37 -27.45 11.89
N ASP A 195 17.51 -27.95 12.40
CA ASP A 195 18.49 -27.13 13.10
C ASP A 195 19.49 -26.51 12.10
N LEU A 196 19.33 -25.21 11.84
CA LEU A 196 20.11 -24.47 10.84
C LEU A 196 21.19 -23.57 11.47
N ARG A 197 21.41 -23.65 12.79
CA ARG A 197 22.32 -22.77 13.55
C ARG A 197 23.75 -22.73 13.02
N ASP A 198 24.23 -23.84 12.49
CA ASP A 198 25.56 -23.97 11.89
C ASP A 198 25.78 -22.97 10.73
N TYR A 199 24.78 -22.74 9.86
CA TYR A 199 24.91 -21.80 8.74
C TYR A 199 25.14 -20.35 9.20
N GLY A 200 24.40 -19.89 10.23
CA GLY A 200 24.59 -18.55 10.80
C GLY A 200 25.94 -18.40 11.51
N VAL A 201 26.43 -19.46 12.17
CA VAL A 201 27.77 -19.49 12.78
C VAL A 201 28.86 -19.42 11.70
N ARG A 202 28.82 -20.28 10.68
CA ARG A 202 29.83 -20.29 9.59
C ARG A 202 29.85 -18.98 8.79
N ARG A 203 28.68 -18.37 8.52
CA ARG A 203 28.58 -17.07 7.84
C ARG A 203 29.15 -15.89 8.63
N THR A 204 29.08 -15.93 9.97
CA THR A 204 29.32 -14.77 10.85
C THR A 204 30.60 -13.98 10.54
N PRO A 205 31.77 -14.58 10.23
CA PRO A 205 32.98 -13.83 9.89
C PRO A 205 32.83 -12.97 8.63
N MET A 206 32.27 -13.52 7.55
CA MET A 206 32.09 -12.78 6.28
C MET A 206 31.02 -11.69 6.41
N TYR A 207 29.91 -12.00 7.08
CA TYR A 207 28.87 -11.00 7.39
C TYR A 207 29.45 -9.80 8.17
N ARG A 208 30.28 -10.06 9.19
CA ARG A 208 30.95 -8.98 9.95
C ARG A 208 31.94 -8.18 9.11
N ALA A 209 32.68 -8.81 8.20
CA ALA A 209 33.59 -8.11 7.29
C ALA A 209 32.84 -7.16 6.34
N LEU A 210 31.73 -7.62 5.76
CA LEU A 210 30.85 -6.79 4.92
C LEU A 210 30.27 -5.60 5.69
N CYS A 211 29.79 -5.81 6.93
CA CYS A 211 29.28 -4.73 7.78
C CYS A 211 30.37 -3.69 8.12
N ALA A 212 31.60 -4.15 8.42
CA ALA A 212 32.71 -3.27 8.73
C ALA A 212 33.14 -2.42 7.51
N GLU A 213 33.16 -2.99 6.31
CA GLU A 213 33.44 -2.26 5.07
C GLU A 213 32.34 -1.24 4.75
N ALA A 214 31.06 -1.59 4.92
CA ALA A 214 29.95 -0.67 4.74
C ALA A 214 30.03 0.53 5.72
N LEU A 215 30.31 0.27 7.01
CA LEU A 215 30.51 1.31 8.03
C LEU A 215 31.73 2.20 7.73
N ARG A 216 32.84 1.62 7.23
CA ARG A 216 34.05 2.34 6.82
C ARG A 216 33.74 3.29 5.66
N LEU A 217 33.12 2.78 4.59
CA LEU A 217 32.75 3.57 3.41
C LEU A 217 31.75 4.68 3.76
N ALA A 218 30.74 4.40 4.59
CA ALA A 218 29.78 5.40 5.06
C ALA A 218 30.44 6.53 5.88
N SER A 219 31.45 6.19 6.68
CA SER A 219 32.23 7.14 7.47
C SER A 219 33.12 8.02 6.59
N GLU A 220 33.79 7.43 5.60
CA GLU A 220 34.66 8.14 4.63
C GLU A 220 33.88 9.03 3.67
N ALA A 221 32.71 8.59 3.21
CA ALA A 221 31.83 9.37 2.33
C ALA A 221 31.02 10.45 3.08
N GLY A 222 31.05 10.47 4.41
CA GLY A 222 30.39 11.50 5.22
C GLY A 222 28.86 11.51 5.09
N ILE A 223 28.22 10.36 4.83
CA ILE A 223 26.80 10.26 4.40
C ILE A 223 25.78 10.90 5.37
N TYR A 224 26.18 11.17 6.62
CA TYR A 224 25.37 11.82 7.64
C TYR A 224 25.29 13.36 7.48
N LEU A 225 26.03 13.96 6.55
CA LEU A 225 26.08 15.41 6.32
C LEU A 225 25.15 15.89 5.20
N GLU A 226 25.05 15.15 4.10
CA GLU A 226 24.34 15.56 2.88
C GLU A 226 23.05 14.76 2.69
N PRO A 227 21.86 15.40 2.66
CA PRO A 227 20.63 14.71 2.35
C PRO A 227 20.58 14.26 0.88
N SER A 228 20.49 12.94 0.69
CA SER A 228 20.13 12.30 -0.58
C SER A 228 19.39 11.00 -0.28
N GLU A 229 18.62 10.47 -1.22
CA GLU A 229 17.90 9.21 -1.03
C GLU A 229 18.88 8.04 -0.79
N ALA A 230 20.01 8.03 -1.51
CA ALA A 230 21.08 7.05 -1.32
C ALA A 230 21.71 7.12 0.08
N ASN A 231 21.94 8.33 0.61
CA ASN A 231 22.45 8.52 1.97
C ASN A 231 21.39 8.17 3.02
N ALA A 232 20.11 8.48 2.80
CA ALA A 232 19.01 8.12 3.68
C ALA A 232 18.84 6.59 3.76
N GLY A 233 18.78 5.90 2.63
CA GLY A 233 18.75 4.44 2.54
C GLY A 233 19.96 3.79 3.22
N SER A 234 21.17 4.33 3.00
CA SER A 234 22.39 3.86 3.66
C SER A 234 22.29 4.00 5.19
N CYS A 235 21.88 5.17 5.70
CA CYS A 235 21.68 5.39 7.14
C CYS A 235 20.62 4.44 7.73
N PHE A 236 19.52 4.18 7.02
CA PHE A 236 18.49 3.24 7.46
C PHE A 236 19.03 1.81 7.55
N VAL A 237 19.77 1.33 6.54
CA VAL A 237 20.35 -0.03 6.57
C VAL A 237 21.46 -0.16 7.62
N LEU A 238 22.35 0.83 7.77
CA LEU A 238 23.40 0.81 8.80
C LEU A 238 22.83 0.73 10.23
N GLN A 239 21.69 1.39 10.48
CA GLN A 239 20.96 1.28 11.75
C GLN A 239 20.46 -0.14 12.06
N LEU A 240 20.27 -0.99 11.04
CA LEU A 240 19.93 -2.41 11.20
C LEU A 240 21.18 -3.29 11.34
N LEU A 241 22.24 -3.00 10.60
CA LEU A 241 23.51 -3.72 10.64
C LEU A 241 24.27 -3.54 11.97
N GLU A 242 24.12 -2.38 12.64
CA GLU A 242 24.68 -2.14 13.98
C GLU A 242 24.02 -3.02 15.04
N ASN A 243 24.57 -4.21 15.26
CA ASN A 243 24.09 -5.19 16.24
C ASN A 243 24.77 -5.09 17.62
N ASP A 244 25.32 -3.92 17.96
CA ASP A 244 25.76 -3.63 19.34
C ASP A 244 24.55 -3.77 20.30
N LYS A 245 24.78 -4.40 21.45
CA LYS A 245 23.76 -4.67 22.48
C LYS A 245 23.70 -3.56 23.54
N ASP A 246 24.78 -2.82 23.73
CA ASP A 246 24.98 -1.85 24.81
C ASP A 246 25.04 -0.39 24.31
N ALA A 247 25.25 -0.18 23.00
CA ALA A 247 25.14 1.12 22.36
C ALA A 247 23.77 1.80 22.61
N ARG A 248 23.75 2.82 23.47
CA ARG A 248 22.60 3.71 23.65
C ARG A 248 22.46 4.77 22.56
N SER A 249 23.55 5.05 21.85
CA SER A 249 23.62 5.98 20.72
C SER A 249 23.05 5.35 19.44
N ARG A 250 22.28 6.13 18.67
CA ARG A 250 21.71 5.72 17.38
C ARG A 250 22.08 6.72 16.27
N PRO A 251 23.37 6.86 15.91
CA PRO A 251 23.82 7.95 15.04
C PRO A 251 23.17 7.90 13.64
N TRP A 252 23.03 6.70 13.07
CA TRP A 252 22.45 6.52 11.74
C TRP A 252 20.95 6.79 11.71
N ALA A 253 20.17 6.42 12.74
CA ALA A 253 18.76 6.84 12.82
C ALA A 253 18.61 8.37 12.97
N VAL A 254 19.48 9.05 13.72
CA VAL A 254 19.45 10.53 13.81
C VAL A 254 19.72 11.15 12.44
N ALA A 255 20.72 10.66 11.71
CA ALA A 255 21.01 11.10 10.35
C ALA A 255 19.86 10.78 9.38
N TYR A 256 19.30 9.57 9.43
CA TYR A 256 18.17 9.13 8.63
C TYR A 256 16.95 10.04 8.80
N PHE A 257 16.48 10.25 10.03
CA PHE A 257 15.35 11.16 10.28
C PHE A 257 15.71 12.63 9.98
N SER A 258 16.98 13.02 9.96
CA SER A 258 17.39 14.35 9.46
C SER A 258 17.25 14.46 7.94
N HIS A 259 17.68 13.43 7.20
CA HIS A 259 17.58 13.38 5.74
C HIS A 259 16.14 13.30 5.27
N ILE A 260 15.30 12.46 5.90
CA ILE A 260 13.87 12.35 5.60
C ILE A 260 13.15 13.70 5.72
N ARG A 261 13.43 14.48 6.77
CA ARG A 261 12.85 15.84 6.93
C ARG A 261 13.33 16.82 5.87
N ALA A 262 14.54 16.65 5.34
CA ALA A 262 15.11 17.51 4.30
C ALA A 262 14.64 17.12 2.88
N LEU A 263 14.35 15.84 2.66
CA LEU A 263 13.99 15.29 1.35
C LEU A 263 12.49 15.30 1.05
N TYR A 264 11.63 15.37 2.08
CA TYR A 264 10.16 15.24 1.94
C TYR A 264 9.51 16.10 0.84
N ASP A 265 9.98 17.34 0.66
CA ASP A 265 9.44 18.25 -0.34
C ASP A 265 10.09 18.16 -1.73
N SER A 266 11.24 17.49 -1.85
CA SER A 266 12.03 17.39 -3.07
C SER A 266 12.11 15.99 -3.68
N SER A 267 11.84 14.95 -2.89
CA SER A 267 11.88 13.54 -3.30
C SER A 267 10.54 13.12 -3.92
N PRO A 268 10.51 12.65 -5.19
CA PRO A 268 9.34 11.98 -5.74
C PRO A 268 9.00 10.73 -4.94
N ASN A 269 10.00 9.94 -4.54
CA ASN A 269 9.81 8.67 -3.82
C ASN A 269 9.18 8.84 -2.42
N MET A 270 9.38 9.99 -1.76
CA MET A 270 8.64 10.34 -0.55
C MET A 270 7.15 10.69 -0.78
N ARG A 271 6.76 11.03 -2.02
CA ARG A 271 5.42 11.51 -2.39
C ARG A 271 4.59 10.49 -3.19
N THR A 272 5.23 9.62 -3.96
CA THR A 272 4.56 8.60 -4.81
C THR A 272 4.29 7.29 -4.08
N HIS A 273 5.10 6.94 -3.07
CA HIS A 273 5.04 5.61 -2.46
C HIS A 273 3.89 5.46 -1.45
N ASN A 274 3.33 4.25 -1.39
CA ASN A 274 2.17 3.92 -0.56
C ASN A 274 2.43 4.22 0.94
N VAL A 275 1.57 5.06 1.51
CA VAL A 275 1.64 5.53 2.90
C VAL A 275 1.61 4.39 3.92
N ALA A 276 0.97 3.25 3.59
CA ALA A 276 0.98 2.07 4.45
C ALA A 276 2.39 1.43 4.57
N ILE A 277 3.17 1.41 3.49
CA ILE A 277 4.55 0.90 3.46
C ILE A 277 5.44 1.76 4.36
N TRP A 278 5.38 3.08 4.19
CA TRP A 278 6.03 4.06 5.07
C TRP A 278 5.66 3.86 6.54
N THR A 279 4.37 3.65 6.84
CA THR A 279 3.88 3.39 8.21
C THR A 279 4.47 2.09 8.79
N GLY A 280 4.61 1.05 7.97
CA GLY A 280 5.24 -0.22 8.36
C GLY A 280 6.73 -0.09 8.69
N PHE A 281 7.49 0.75 7.97
CA PHE A 281 8.90 0.96 8.28
C PHE A 281 9.14 1.84 9.51
N LEU A 282 8.27 2.83 9.77
CA LEU A 282 8.26 3.52 11.07
C LEU A 282 7.95 2.56 12.23
N LEU A 283 7.03 1.60 12.01
CA LEU A 283 6.71 0.57 13.00
C LEU A 283 7.92 -0.32 13.30
N MET A 284 8.65 -0.75 12.27
CA MET A 284 9.84 -1.61 12.43
C MET A 284 10.96 -0.91 13.22
N ASP A 285 11.17 0.40 13.07
CA ASP A 285 12.12 1.17 13.91
C ASP A 285 11.72 1.14 15.39
N VAL A 286 10.44 1.41 15.69
CA VAL A 286 9.99 1.46 17.09
C VAL A 286 9.94 0.09 17.75
N MET A 287 9.70 -0.99 16.99
CA MET A 287 9.69 -2.36 17.53
C MET A 287 11.08 -2.75 18.03
N GLU A 288 12.09 -2.72 17.15
CA GLU A 288 13.47 -3.09 17.53
C GLU A 288 14.00 -2.18 18.65
N THR A 289 13.70 -0.89 18.62
CA THR A 289 14.21 0.06 19.63
C THR A 289 13.52 -0.08 20.99
N THR A 290 12.23 -0.44 21.02
CA THR A 290 11.52 -0.82 22.26
C THR A 290 12.18 -2.05 22.90
N LEU A 291 12.49 -3.08 22.11
CA LEU A 291 13.18 -4.29 22.58
C LEU A 291 14.61 -4.00 23.06
N ARG A 292 15.35 -3.13 22.35
CA ARG A 292 16.67 -2.65 22.76
C ARG A 292 16.64 -1.66 23.93
N ARG A 293 15.46 -1.21 24.40
CA ARG A 293 15.28 -0.14 25.41
C ARG A 293 16.01 1.18 25.05
N GLN A 294 16.21 1.42 23.75
CA GLN A 294 16.91 2.58 23.19
C GLN A 294 15.96 3.79 23.03
N PRO A 295 16.48 5.00 22.82
CA PRO A 295 15.66 6.16 22.46
C PRO A 295 14.92 5.95 21.14
N ILE A 296 13.60 6.18 21.16
CA ILE A 296 12.78 6.29 19.95
C ILE A 296 12.98 7.68 19.35
N LEU A 297 13.26 7.75 18.04
CA LEU A 297 13.72 8.97 17.35
C LEU A 297 12.75 9.52 16.31
N VAL A 298 11.80 8.71 15.84
CA VAL A 298 10.60 9.21 15.13
C VAL A 298 9.80 10.04 16.12
N SER A 299 9.58 11.33 15.82
CA SER A 299 8.67 12.17 16.61
C SER A 299 7.22 12.04 16.11
N HIS A 300 6.26 12.55 16.88
CA HIS A 300 4.88 12.68 16.41
C HIS A 300 4.76 13.54 15.14
N HIS A 301 5.62 14.57 14.98
CA HIS A 301 5.64 15.39 13.78
C HIS A 301 6.12 14.59 12.56
N ASP A 302 7.19 13.81 12.70
CA ASP A 302 7.71 12.97 11.61
C ASP A 302 6.70 11.91 11.19
N GLN A 303 5.99 11.31 12.17
CA GLN A 303 4.92 10.38 11.87
C GLN A 303 3.78 11.06 11.09
N LEU A 304 3.28 12.22 11.52
CA LEU A 304 2.21 12.94 10.80
C LEU A 304 2.65 13.43 9.42
N LEU A 305 3.92 13.79 9.25
CA LEU A 305 4.53 14.18 7.98
C LEU A 305 4.52 12.99 6.99
N ILE A 306 5.00 11.83 7.45
CA ILE A 306 5.17 10.63 6.62
C ILE A 306 3.84 9.87 6.40
N THR A 307 2.93 9.88 7.38
CA THR A 307 1.73 9.00 7.38
C THR A 307 0.39 9.73 7.21
N GLY A 308 0.40 11.07 7.16
CA GLY A 308 -0.81 11.89 7.13
C GLY A 308 -1.45 12.08 8.52
N LYS A 309 -2.54 12.85 8.56
CA LYS A 309 -3.27 13.18 9.80
C LYS A 309 -4.52 12.34 10.02
N ASP A 310 -5.14 11.86 8.93
CA ASP A 310 -6.51 11.35 8.91
C ASP A 310 -6.54 9.85 9.29
N ILE A 311 -6.15 9.57 10.53
CA ILE A 311 -6.15 8.22 11.12
C ILE A 311 -7.25 8.11 12.17
N VAL A 312 -8.16 7.16 11.96
CA VAL A 312 -9.22 6.81 12.93
C VAL A 312 -8.64 6.25 14.23
N SER A 313 -9.25 6.59 15.37
CA SER A 313 -8.90 6.03 16.69
C SER A 313 -9.09 4.51 16.74
N LEU A 314 -8.39 3.80 17.65
CA LEU A 314 -8.57 2.36 17.90
C LEU A 314 -10.05 1.95 18.12
N GLU A 315 -10.82 2.74 18.85
CA GLU A 315 -12.26 2.49 19.11
C GLU A 315 -13.08 2.55 17.81
N ASN A 316 -13.00 3.66 17.06
CA ASN A 316 -13.65 3.81 15.76
C ASN A 316 -13.17 2.79 14.71
N LEU A 317 -11.89 2.38 14.77
CA LEU A 317 -11.31 1.36 13.91
C LEU A 317 -11.93 -0.01 14.19
N TYR A 318 -12.00 -0.41 15.46
CA TYR A 318 -12.66 -1.64 15.88
C TYR A 318 -14.14 -1.65 15.47
N GLY A 319 -14.88 -0.57 15.75
CA GLY A 319 -16.28 -0.43 15.35
C GLY A 319 -16.47 -0.52 13.83
N SER A 320 -15.61 0.15 13.05
CA SER A 320 -15.66 0.11 11.58
C SER A 320 -15.42 -1.30 11.03
N ILE A 321 -14.41 -2.01 11.55
CA ILE A 321 -14.11 -3.41 11.15
C ILE A 321 -15.27 -4.33 11.55
N GLN A 322 -15.82 -4.15 12.75
CA GLN A 322 -16.95 -4.94 13.25
C GLN A 322 -18.19 -4.75 12.37
N SER A 323 -18.50 -3.52 11.95
CA SER A 323 -19.57 -3.23 10.98
C SER A 323 -19.28 -3.84 9.60
N MET A 324 -18.05 -3.75 9.09
CA MET A 324 -17.69 -4.37 7.80
C MET A 324 -17.87 -5.89 7.81
N MET A 325 -17.42 -6.58 8.86
CA MET A 325 -17.56 -8.04 8.98
C MET A 325 -19.00 -8.51 9.21
N GLN A 326 -19.85 -7.69 9.85
CA GLN A 326 -21.28 -7.98 9.97
C GLN A 326 -22.00 -7.95 8.62
N VAL A 327 -21.53 -7.12 7.67
CA VAL A 327 -22.12 -6.98 6.34
C VAL A 327 -21.48 -7.93 5.32
N ARG A 328 -20.17 -8.21 5.41
CA ARG A 328 -19.42 -9.07 4.48
C ARG A 328 -18.39 -9.93 5.21
N LYS A 329 -18.70 -11.22 5.39
CA LYS A 329 -17.89 -12.17 6.18
C LYS A 329 -16.60 -12.64 5.51
N GLU A 330 -16.51 -12.57 4.18
CA GLU A 330 -15.49 -13.26 3.39
C GLU A 330 -14.63 -12.31 2.53
N GLN A 331 -14.54 -11.01 2.87
CA GLN A 331 -13.75 -10.06 2.08
C GLN A 331 -12.26 -10.01 2.48
N PRO A 332 -11.32 -10.35 1.58
CA PRO A 332 -9.88 -10.33 1.86
C PRO A 332 -9.28 -8.92 2.00
N LEU A 333 -10.08 -7.86 1.83
CA LEU A 333 -9.63 -6.46 1.92
C LEU A 333 -9.71 -5.87 3.34
N ILE A 334 -10.49 -6.48 4.25
CA ILE A 334 -10.66 -6.01 5.63
C ILE A 334 -9.30 -5.95 6.38
N PRO A 335 -8.41 -6.96 6.26
CA PRO A 335 -7.08 -6.90 6.88
C PRO A 335 -6.22 -5.73 6.37
N PHE A 336 -6.14 -5.52 5.05
CA PHE A 336 -5.33 -4.44 4.47
C PHE A 336 -5.83 -3.05 4.88
N ALA A 337 -7.15 -2.86 4.97
CA ALA A 337 -7.75 -1.62 5.48
C ALA A 337 -7.41 -1.36 6.97
N ALA A 338 -7.32 -2.41 7.79
CA ALA A 338 -6.97 -2.30 9.22
C ALA A 338 -5.50 -1.94 9.46
N MET A 339 -4.59 -2.39 8.58
CA MET A 339 -3.14 -2.33 8.80
C MET A 339 -2.60 -0.91 9.01
N ARG A 340 -2.89 0.07 8.14
CA ARG A 340 -2.30 1.43 8.25
C ARG A 340 -2.69 2.12 9.57
N PRO A 341 -3.97 2.20 9.98
CA PRO A 341 -4.36 2.73 11.28
C PRO A 341 -3.74 1.95 12.48
N TYR A 342 -3.66 0.63 12.39
CA TYR A 342 -3.07 -0.20 13.45
C TYR A 342 -1.57 0.11 13.64
N MET A 343 -0.79 0.05 12.56
CA MET A 343 0.65 0.32 12.59
C MET A 343 0.95 1.76 13.05
N PHE A 344 0.12 2.73 12.65
CA PHE A 344 0.20 4.10 13.14
C PHE A 344 0.01 4.17 14.67
N HIS A 345 -0.98 3.47 15.20
CA HIS A 345 -1.25 3.46 16.63
C HIS A 345 -0.23 2.69 17.46
N VAL A 346 0.34 1.58 16.97
CA VAL A 346 1.48 0.93 17.64
C VAL A 346 2.71 1.85 17.66
N THR A 347 2.96 2.58 16.56
CA THR A 347 4.05 3.57 16.48
C THR A 347 3.86 4.74 17.46
N ARG A 348 2.62 5.18 17.69
CA ARG A 348 2.26 6.13 18.74
C ARG A 348 2.52 5.55 20.14
N LEU A 349 2.00 4.36 20.41
CA LEU A 349 2.09 3.70 21.71
C LEU A 349 3.53 3.37 22.10
N ALA A 350 4.41 3.00 21.16
CA ALA A 350 5.82 2.80 21.45
C ALA A 350 6.49 4.06 22.05
N ARG A 351 6.21 5.25 21.48
CA ARG A 351 6.69 6.53 22.05
C ARG A 351 6.12 6.78 23.44
N GLU A 352 4.81 6.61 23.62
CA GLU A 352 4.16 6.82 24.92
C GLU A 352 4.73 5.88 25.99
N LEU A 353 4.98 4.61 25.65
CA LEU A 353 5.65 3.63 26.51
C LEU A 353 7.07 4.04 26.88
N TYR A 354 7.81 4.68 25.97
CA TYR A 354 9.13 5.25 26.25
C TYR A 354 9.05 6.51 27.12
N GLU A 355 8.21 7.47 26.76
CA GLU A 355 8.11 8.77 27.42
C GLU A 355 7.55 8.67 28.85
N THR A 356 6.60 7.76 29.10
CA THR A 356 5.85 7.68 30.38
C THR A 356 6.31 6.57 31.34
N ILE A 357 6.83 5.45 30.85
CA ILE A 357 7.11 4.26 31.69
C ILE A 357 8.56 3.75 31.57
N THR A 358 9.06 3.56 30.36
CA THR A 358 10.28 2.75 30.09
C THR A 358 11.54 3.56 29.77
N GLY A 359 11.43 4.83 29.39
CA GLY A 359 12.57 5.68 29.02
C GLY A 359 13.33 6.25 30.22
N ASP A 360 14.53 6.78 29.97
CA ASP A 360 15.45 7.21 31.04
C ASP A 360 14.97 8.44 31.86
N PHE A 361 13.91 9.12 31.42
CA PHE A 361 13.18 10.12 32.21
C PHE A 361 12.16 9.46 33.15
N ALA A 362 11.26 8.62 32.62
CA ALA A 362 10.26 7.88 33.39
C ALA A 362 10.89 6.98 34.47
N ARG A 363 12.05 6.38 34.17
CA ARG A 363 12.84 5.58 35.13
C ARG A 363 13.28 6.34 36.38
N ARG A 364 13.35 7.68 36.35
CA ARG A 364 13.76 8.53 37.48
C ARG A 364 12.60 9.01 38.36
N HIS A 365 11.36 8.76 37.92
CA HIS A 365 10.14 9.18 38.60
C HIS A 365 9.37 7.94 39.12
N PRO A 366 8.50 8.06 40.14
CA PRO A 366 7.60 6.98 40.55
C PRO A 366 6.75 6.48 39.38
N LEU A 367 6.30 5.22 39.43
CA LEU A 367 5.40 4.69 38.41
C LEU A 367 4.05 5.46 38.43
N ASP A 368 3.63 5.87 37.24
CA ASP A 368 2.32 6.45 37.00
C ASP A 368 1.31 5.32 36.74
N GLU A 369 0.42 5.13 37.71
CA GLU A 369 -0.65 4.13 37.67
C GLU A 369 -1.65 4.41 36.53
N ARG A 370 -1.89 5.68 36.21
CA ARG A 370 -2.81 6.10 35.15
C ARG A 370 -2.22 5.76 33.79
N ALA A 371 -0.97 6.14 33.53
CA ALA A 371 -0.28 5.82 32.28
C ALA A 371 -0.25 4.31 32.02
N ILE A 372 0.05 3.49 33.03
CA ILE A 372 0.00 2.02 32.92
C ILE A 372 -1.42 1.53 32.57
N THR A 373 -2.45 2.08 33.21
CA THR A 373 -3.86 1.69 32.98
C THR A 373 -4.34 2.05 31.57
N GLU A 374 -4.07 3.27 31.10
CA GLU A 374 -4.41 3.73 29.74
C GLU A 374 -3.63 2.95 28.67
N PHE A 375 -2.41 2.51 28.98
CA PHE A 375 -1.62 1.64 28.10
C PHE A 375 -2.18 0.21 28.03
N ILE A 376 -2.54 -0.39 29.16
CA ILE A 376 -3.21 -1.70 29.21
C ILE A 376 -4.52 -1.68 28.39
N ALA A 377 -5.33 -0.64 28.54
CA ALA A 377 -6.54 -0.46 27.74
C ALA A 377 -6.23 -0.39 26.23
N SER A 378 -5.16 0.32 25.84
CA SER A 378 -4.71 0.40 24.44
C SER A 378 -4.21 -0.96 23.90
N LEU A 379 -3.46 -1.73 24.69
CA LEU A 379 -3.00 -3.07 24.34
C LEU A 379 -4.14 -4.09 24.19
N ASN A 380 -5.24 -3.91 24.91
CA ASN A 380 -6.45 -4.71 24.77
C ASN A 380 -7.19 -4.37 23.46
N HIS A 381 -7.36 -3.09 23.11
CA HIS A 381 -7.92 -2.73 21.80
C HIS A 381 -7.08 -3.28 20.64
N LEU A 382 -5.75 -3.21 20.72
CA LEU A 382 -4.85 -3.83 19.74
C LEU A 382 -4.98 -5.36 19.66
N HIS A 383 -5.37 -6.04 20.74
CA HIS A 383 -5.69 -7.48 20.71
C HIS A 383 -7.02 -7.71 20.01
N SER A 384 -8.09 -7.04 20.46
CA SER A 384 -9.45 -7.18 19.91
C SER A 384 -9.51 -6.87 18.41
N ILE A 385 -8.73 -5.91 17.92
CA ILE A 385 -8.64 -5.60 16.48
C ILE A 385 -7.91 -6.72 15.71
N ARG A 386 -6.80 -7.28 16.22
CA ARG A 386 -6.14 -8.43 15.56
C ARG A 386 -7.09 -9.63 15.51
N SER A 387 -7.66 -9.99 16.66
CA SER A 387 -8.56 -11.16 16.77
C SER A 387 -9.77 -11.03 15.85
N LEU A 388 -10.41 -9.86 15.84
CA LEU A 388 -11.52 -9.57 14.93
C LEU A 388 -11.12 -9.78 13.47
N VAL A 389 -9.94 -9.30 13.05
CA VAL A 389 -9.47 -9.39 11.66
C VAL A 389 -9.02 -10.81 11.26
N PHE A 390 -8.35 -11.56 12.13
CA PHE A 390 -7.61 -12.78 11.74
C PHE A 390 -8.05 -14.09 12.37
N ASP A 391 -8.79 -14.10 13.49
CA ASP A 391 -9.14 -15.36 14.16
C ASP A 391 -10.07 -16.25 13.31
N GLN A 392 -10.71 -15.69 12.27
CA GLN A 392 -11.48 -16.44 11.28
C GLN A 392 -10.60 -16.97 10.13
N GLU A 393 -9.62 -16.20 9.62
CA GLU A 393 -8.73 -16.66 8.54
C GLU A 393 -7.80 -17.78 9.00
N GLU A 394 -7.22 -17.66 10.21
CA GLU A 394 -6.36 -18.69 10.81
C GLU A 394 -7.07 -20.04 11.02
N GLN A 395 -8.42 -20.06 11.04
CA GLN A 395 -9.22 -21.29 11.13
C GLN A 395 -9.53 -21.94 9.78
N VAL A 396 -9.63 -21.17 8.69
CA VAL A 396 -10.02 -21.69 7.35
C VAL A 396 -8.82 -22.27 6.59
N TYR A 397 -7.61 -21.73 6.80
CA TYR A 397 -6.41 -22.10 6.01
C TYR A 397 -5.25 -22.64 6.86
N PRO A 398 -5.42 -23.77 7.61
CA PRO A 398 -4.41 -24.28 8.55
C PRO A 398 -3.16 -24.90 7.90
N GLY A 399 -3.14 -25.15 6.58
CA GLY A 399 -2.09 -25.93 5.92
C GLY A 399 -0.81 -25.18 5.53
N ASP A 400 -0.92 -23.94 5.03
CA ASP A 400 0.15 -23.31 4.24
C ASP A 400 1.29 -22.67 5.05
N SER A 401 2.00 -23.48 5.85
CA SER A 401 3.26 -23.07 6.50
C SER A 401 4.40 -22.89 5.49
N LEU A 402 5.55 -22.37 5.99
CA LEU A 402 6.86 -22.37 5.31
C LEU A 402 7.21 -23.68 4.58
N PHE A 403 6.67 -24.81 5.02
CA PHE A 403 6.99 -26.16 4.54
C PHE A 403 5.89 -26.79 3.66
N SER A 404 4.80 -26.07 3.36
CA SER A 404 3.67 -26.59 2.57
C SER A 404 4.09 -27.03 1.15
N PRO A 405 3.48 -28.07 0.55
CA PRO A 405 3.68 -28.44 -0.86
C PRO A 405 3.61 -27.25 -1.83
N ALA A 406 4.36 -27.32 -2.93
CA ALA A 406 4.57 -26.17 -3.83
C ALA A 406 3.39 -25.87 -4.77
N ASP A 407 2.20 -26.41 -4.51
CA ASP A 407 1.08 -26.44 -5.44
C ASP A 407 0.19 -25.18 -5.43
N SER A 408 -0.45 -25.00 -6.60
CA SER A 408 -1.55 -24.08 -6.88
C SER A 408 -1.30 -22.56 -6.83
N ARG A 409 -2.17 -21.84 -7.56
CA ARG A 409 -2.11 -20.40 -7.84
C ARG A 409 -2.81 -19.55 -6.75
N GLN A 410 -2.62 -19.87 -5.48
CA GLN A 410 -3.30 -19.18 -4.34
C GLN A 410 -2.34 -18.54 -3.33
N ARG A 411 -1.03 -18.76 -3.47
CA ARG A 411 -0.05 -18.43 -2.41
C ARG A 411 0.15 -16.94 -2.17
N GLY A 412 0.01 -16.08 -3.19
CA GLY A 412 0.32 -14.64 -3.11
C GLY A 412 -0.50 -13.88 -2.06
N VAL A 413 -1.83 -14.00 -2.12
CA VAL A 413 -2.74 -13.28 -1.20
C VAL A 413 -2.58 -13.79 0.23
N HIS A 414 -2.57 -15.11 0.46
CA HIS A 414 -2.39 -15.69 1.79
C HIS A 414 -1.03 -15.38 2.41
N LEU A 415 0.05 -15.27 1.61
CA LEU A 415 1.36 -14.85 2.10
C LEU A 415 1.32 -13.40 2.62
N ASN A 416 0.64 -12.50 1.90
CA ASN A 416 0.48 -11.10 2.30
C ASN A 416 -0.42 -10.96 3.54
N LEU A 417 -1.53 -11.70 3.61
CA LEU A 417 -2.43 -11.72 4.76
C LEU A 417 -1.75 -12.26 6.02
N ARG A 418 -1.03 -13.39 5.92
CA ARG A 418 -0.20 -13.92 7.02
C ARG A 418 0.92 -12.98 7.44
N SER A 419 1.50 -12.23 6.50
CA SER A 419 2.48 -11.17 6.82
C SER A 419 1.83 -10.03 7.61
N CYS A 420 0.59 -9.65 7.29
CA CYS A 420 -0.17 -8.68 8.07
C CYS A 420 -0.51 -9.20 9.48
N ALA A 421 -0.98 -10.45 9.60
CA ALA A 421 -1.27 -11.10 10.88
C ALA A 421 -0.01 -11.19 11.77
N TYR A 422 1.12 -11.59 11.18
CA TYR A 422 2.44 -11.65 11.81
C TYR A 422 2.90 -10.28 12.32
N ILE A 423 2.80 -9.23 11.49
CA ILE A 423 3.12 -7.85 11.90
C ILE A 423 2.22 -7.39 13.05
N MET A 424 0.91 -7.60 12.98
CA MET A 424 -0.02 -7.21 14.06
C MET A 424 0.27 -7.95 15.37
N ALA A 425 0.54 -9.26 15.32
CA ALA A 425 0.89 -10.05 16.49
C ALA A 425 2.20 -9.58 17.14
N PHE A 426 3.30 -9.55 16.38
CA PHE A 426 4.62 -9.22 16.90
C PHE A 426 4.77 -7.75 17.33
N SER A 427 4.07 -6.83 16.67
CA SER A 427 4.11 -5.40 17.01
C SER A 427 3.40 -5.09 18.33
N ARG A 428 2.22 -5.67 18.57
CA ARG A 428 1.58 -5.63 19.90
C ARG A 428 2.44 -6.34 20.94
N ALA A 429 2.93 -7.55 20.64
CA ALA A 429 3.72 -8.33 21.57
C ALA A 429 5.00 -7.62 22.03
N THR A 430 5.64 -6.86 21.14
CA THR A 430 6.79 -6.01 21.47
C THR A 430 6.47 -4.99 22.57
N LEU A 431 5.30 -4.34 22.50
CA LEU A 431 4.84 -3.41 23.54
C LEU A 431 4.52 -4.12 24.87
N VAL A 432 3.84 -5.28 24.81
CA VAL A 432 3.52 -6.09 26.00
C VAL A 432 4.80 -6.51 26.72
N LEU A 433 5.77 -7.05 25.99
CA LEU A 433 7.06 -7.50 26.52
C LEU A 433 7.89 -6.33 27.07
N GLY A 434 7.89 -5.18 26.38
CA GLY A 434 8.55 -3.96 26.83
C GLY A 434 8.00 -3.44 28.17
N LEU A 435 6.67 -3.37 28.29
CA LEU A 435 5.99 -2.99 29.54
C LEU A 435 6.26 -4.01 30.65
N HIS A 436 6.05 -5.30 30.40
CA HIS A 436 6.26 -6.38 31.36
C HIS A 436 7.68 -6.35 31.94
N ARG A 437 8.69 -6.31 31.07
CA ARG A 437 10.11 -6.32 31.46
C ARG A 437 10.51 -5.07 32.26
N GLU A 438 9.91 -3.91 32.02
CA GLU A 438 10.16 -2.72 32.86
C GLU A 438 9.40 -2.83 34.20
N LEU A 439 8.15 -3.28 34.24
CA LEU A 439 7.42 -3.45 35.51
C LEU A 439 8.11 -4.47 36.43
N VAL A 440 8.55 -5.62 35.91
CA VAL A 440 9.36 -6.59 36.68
C VAL A 440 10.64 -5.95 37.22
N ARG A 441 11.39 -5.22 36.37
CA ARG A 441 12.62 -4.49 36.76
C ARG A 441 12.36 -3.43 37.84
N ARG A 442 11.26 -2.67 37.72
CA ARG A 442 10.89 -1.62 38.69
C ARG A 442 10.49 -2.23 40.03
N PHE A 443 9.78 -3.37 40.04
CA PHE A 443 9.43 -4.09 41.26
C PHE A 443 10.65 -4.74 41.94
N ALA A 444 11.55 -5.36 41.18
CA ALA A 444 12.78 -5.93 41.73
C ALA A 444 13.71 -4.90 42.41
N LEU A 445 13.59 -3.62 42.03
CA LEU A 445 14.34 -2.50 42.60
C LEU A 445 13.54 -1.67 43.64
N SER A 446 12.28 -2.02 43.90
CA SER A 446 11.43 -1.31 44.85
C SER A 446 11.19 -2.19 46.08
N PRO A 447 11.73 -1.86 47.27
CA PRO A 447 11.42 -2.61 48.48
C PRO A 447 9.91 -2.50 48.81
N PRO A 448 9.33 -3.51 49.47
CA PRO A 448 7.96 -3.40 49.97
C PRO A 448 7.84 -2.24 50.98
N PRO A 449 6.64 -1.63 51.15
CA PRO A 449 6.41 -0.64 52.19
C PRO A 449 6.81 -1.15 53.57
N LEU A 450 7.37 -0.26 54.40
CA LEU A 450 7.58 -0.56 55.82
C LEU A 450 6.21 -0.76 56.50
N THR A 451 6.11 -1.66 57.48
CA THR A 451 4.88 -1.89 58.25
C THR A 451 4.41 -0.67 59.05
N THR A 452 5.24 0.36 59.16
CA THR A 452 4.95 1.67 59.77
C THR A 452 4.55 2.74 58.75
N ALA A 453 4.56 2.45 57.45
CA ALA A 453 4.23 3.40 56.39
C ALA A 453 2.72 3.70 56.33
N PRO A 454 2.30 4.86 55.80
CA PRO A 454 0.88 5.22 55.69
C PRO A 454 0.04 4.18 54.91
N PRO A 455 -1.26 4.01 55.22
CA PRO A 455 -2.14 3.13 54.44
C PRO A 455 -2.18 3.45 52.95
N VAL A 456 -2.04 4.74 52.59
CA VAL A 456 -2.02 5.21 51.19
C VAL A 456 -0.83 4.64 50.40
N GLU A 457 0.33 4.43 51.04
CA GLU A 457 1.49 3.85 50.38
C GLU A 457 1.31 2.34 50.17
N HIS A 458 0.71 1.64 51.14
CA HIS A 458 0.31 0.24 51.01
C HIS A 458 -0.71 0.07 49.87
N TRP A 459 -1.80 0.86 49.83
CA TRP A 459 -2.79 0.82 48.75
C TRP A 459 -2.19 1.18 47.38
N LYS A 460 -1.12 1.98 47.31
CA LYS A 460 -0.39 2.23 46.06
C LYS A 460 0.48 1.03 45.65
N ALA A 461 1.18 0.40 46.58
CA ALA A 461 1.93 -0.82 46.30
C ALA A 461 1.02 -1.96 45.83
N GLU A 462 -0.14 -2.16 46.47
CA GLU A 462 -1.15 -3.15 46.11
C GLU A 462 -1.73 -2.92 44.70
N ARG A 463 -2.12 -1.68 44.37
CA ARG A 463 -2.68 -1.34 43.04
C ARG A 463 -1.62 -1.47 41.93
N LEU A 464 -0.37 -1.07 42.18
CA LEU A 464 0.73 -1.32 41.24
C LEU A 464 1.04 -2.83 41.10
N ALA A 465 0.91 -3.63 42.16
CA ALA A 465 1.12 -5.07 42.10
C ALA A 465 0.01 -5.78 41.31
N LEU A 466 -1.24 -5.31 41.41
CA LEU A 466 -2.35 -5.75 40.57
C LEU A 466 -2.09 -5.43 39.09
N LEU A 467 -1.69 -4.20 38.77
CA LEU A 467 -1.33 -3.81 37.39
C LEU A 467 -0.17 -4.66 36.85
N ARG A 468 0.86 -4.94 37.66
CA ARG A 468 1.94 -5.88 37.28
C ARG A 468 1.41 -7.29 36.99
N ARG A 469 0.46 -7.80 37.80
CA ARG A 469 -0.14 -9.12 37.58
C ARG A 469 -0.92 -9.18 36.27
N GLN A 470 -1.76 -8.19 36.00
CA GLN A 470 -2.52 -8.08 34.75
C GLN A 470 -1.61 -8.02 33.51
N VAL A 471 -0.45 -7.37 33.60
CA VAL A 471 0.57 -7.36 32.53
C VAL A 471 1.32 -8.70 32.43
N GLY A 472 1.42 -9.48 33.51
CA GLY A 472 1.88 -10.87 33.49
C GLY A 472 0.91 -11.78 32.75
N GLU A 473 -0.36 -11.76 33.16
CA GLU A 473 -1.47 -12.50 32.54
C GLU A 473 -1.61 -12.15 31.05
N MET A 474 -1.45 -10.87 30.68
CA MET A 474 -1.42 -10.42 29.29
C MET A 474 -0.19 -10.95 28.53
N ALA A 475 0.99 -11.04 29.15
CA ALA A 475 2.18 -11.60 28.53
C ALA A 475 2.06 -13.11 28.29
N ASP A 476 1.45 -13.85 29.22
CA ASP A 476 1.15 -15.27 29.09
C ASP A 476 0.25 -15.57 27.88
N LEU A 477 -0.87 -14.84 27.73
CA LEU A 477 -1.73 -14.97 26.53
C LEU A 477 -1.00 -14.58 25.24
N THR A 478 -0.10 -13.59 25.33
CA THR A 478 0.60 -13.06 24.15
C THR A 478 1.71 -13.98 23.64
N VAL A 479 2.35 -14.79 24.49
CA VAL A 479 3.37 -15.74 24.00
C VAL A 479 2.75 -16.92 23.22
N GLU A 480 1.49 -17.27 23.51
CA GLU A 480 0.73 -18.29 22.78
C GLU A 480 0.26 -17.77 21.41
N ASP A 481 -0.14 -16.49 21.33
CA ASP A 481 -0.33 -15.78 20.05
C ASP A 481 0.95 -15.78 19.21
N ILE A 482 2.11 -15.45 19.80
CA ILE A 482 3.41 -15.48 19.12
C ILE A 482 3.74 -16.88 18.57
N ALA A 483 3.55 -17.94 19.38
CA ALA A 483 3.77 -19.30 18.90
C ALA A 483 2.79 -19.69 17.76
N ARG A 484 1.55 -19.19 17.77
CA ARG A 484 0.61 -19.40 16.65
C ARG A 484 1.11 -18.73 15.37
N SER A 485 1.52 -17.46 15.43
CA SER A 485 2.09 -16.73 14.28
C SER A 485 3.43 -17.31 13.80
N LEU A 486 4.22 -17.94 14.68
CA LEU A 486 5.46 -18.64 14.29
C LEU A 486 5.19 -19.95 13.52
N ARG A 487 4.10 -20.68 13.81
CA ARG A 487 3.71 -21.88 13.04
C ARG A 487 3.13 -21.52 11.67
N LEU A 488 2.45 -20.38 11.55
CA LEU A 488 1.83 -19.89 10.31
C LEU A 488 2.74 -18.95 9.48
N MET A 489 4.01 -18.85 9.86
CA MET A 489 5.04 -17.98 9.29
C MET A 489 5.10 -17.99 7.75
N PRO A 490 5.21 -16.80 7.10
CA PRO A 490 5.18 -16.68 5.64
C PRO A 490 6.48 -17.17 4.95
N SER A 491 7.66 -16.73 5.38
CA SER A 491 8.94 -17.17 4.80
C SER A 491 10.14 -16.90 5.72
N LEU A 492 11.25 -17.63 5.53
CA LEU A 492 12.48 -17.45 6.31
C LEU A 492 13.05 -16.01 6.29
N PRO A 493 13.03 -15.25 5.17
CA PRO A 493 13.38 -13.83 5.17
C PRO A 493 12.60 -12.94 6.14
N HIS A 494 11.34 -13.26 6.46
CA HIS A 494 10.55 -12.52 7.47
C HIS A 494 11.06 -12.77 8.90
N LEU A 495 11.58 -13.96 9.18
CA LEU A 495 12.27 -14.28 10.44
C LEU A 495 13.68 -13.70 10.50
N ALA A 496 14.41 -13.76 9.39
CA ALA A 496 15.78 -13.25 9.29
C ALA A 496 15.84 -11.73 9.52
N HIS A 497 14.82 -10.99 9.07
CA HIS A 497 14.82 -9.54 9.13
C HIS A 497 14.13 -8.99 10.39
N VAL A 498 14.88 -8.26 11.22
CA VAL A 498 14.41 -7.45 12.38
C VAL A 498 13.83 -8.20 13.59
N GLN A 499 13.29 -9.42 13.46
CA GLN A 499 12.47 -10.01 14.55
C GLN A 499 13.17 -11.05 15.47
N LEU A 500 14.46 -11.36 15.26
CA LEU A 500 15.25 -12.22 16.17
C LEU A 500 15.16 -11.75 17.63
N ARG A 501 15.28 -10.44 17.91
CA ARG A 501 15.22 -9.92 19.29
C ARG A 501 13.85 -10.12 19.94
N ALA A 502 12.76 -10.15 19.16
CA ALA A 502 11.42 -10.44 19.68
C ALA A 502 11.30 -11.92 20.08
N VAL A 503 11.72 -12.84 19.21
CA VAL A 503 11.66 -14.29 19.49
C VAL A 503 12.59 -14.67 20.65
N LEU A 504 13.81 -14.12 20.71
CA LEU A 504 14.70 -14.27 21.88
C LEU A 504 14.05 -13.73 23.16
N GLY A 505 13.40 -12.56 23.10
CA GLY A 505 12.75 -11.94 24.25
C GLY A 505 11.57 -12.76 24.80
N TRP A 506 10.85 -13.48 23.94
CA TRP A 506 9.80 -14.42 24.35
C TRP A 506 10.34 -15.78 24.81
N ALA A 507 11.47 -16.25 24.25
CA ALA A 507 12.18 -17.42 24.76
C ALA A 507 12.71 -17.20 26.18
N GLU A 508 13.33 -16.04 26.43
CA GLU A 508 13.75 -15.57 27.76
C GLU A 508 12.54 -15.53 28.73
N PHE A 509 11.41 -14.95 28.34
CA PHE A 509 10.19 -14.92 29.17
C PHE A 509 9.67 -16.33 29.53
N CYS A 510 9.63 -17.25 28.55
CA CYS A 510 9.24 -18.63 28.81
C CYS A 510 10.21 -19.37 29.75
N LEU A 511 11.51 -19.07 29.70
CA LEU A 511 12.51 -19.63 30.61
C LEU A 511 12.41 -19.03 32.02
N ASP A 512 12.27 -17.71 32.15
CA ASP A 512 12.10 -17.02 33.44
C ASP A 512 10.88 -17.59 34.21
N GLU A 513 9.76 -17.82 33.51
CA GLU A 513 8.55 -18.42 34.08
C GLU A 513 8.71 -19.93 34.40
N ALA A 514 9.45 -20.69 33.58
CA ALA A 514 9.71 -22.11 33.81
C ALA A 514 10.70 -22.35 34.96
N ASP A 515 11.74 -21.52 35.07
CA ASP A 515 12.70 -21.48 36.18
C ASP A 515 11.94 -21.15 37.49
N ALA A 516 11.09 -20.12 37.47
CA ALA A 516 10.32 -19.67 38.65
C ALA A 516 9.25 -20.67 39.13
N LYS A 517 8.65 -21.44 38.22
CA LYS A 517 7.64 -22.48 38.53
C LYS A 517 8.24 -23.88 38.73
N GLY A 518 9.54 -24.06 38.46
CA GLY A 518 10.24 -25.35 38.50
C GLY A 518 9.68 -26.42 37.54
N SER A 519 8.76 -26.05 36.65
CA SER A 519 7.92 -26.96 35.87
C SER A 519 7.19 -26.19 34.76
N VAL A 520 6.74 -26.90 33.71
CA VAL A 520 5.98 -26.32 32.59
C VAL A 520 4.68 -27.09 32.34
N THR A 521 3.60 -26.37 32.02
CA THR A 521 2.33 -26.96 31.58
C THR A 521 2.46 -27.55 30.17
N ARG A 522 1.52 -28.40 29.75
CA ARG A 522 1.53 -29.03 28.43
C ARG A 522 1.47 -28.01 27.29
N GLU A 523 0.63 -26.98 27.43
CA GLU A 523 0.49 -25.89 26.45
C GLU A 523 1.75 -25.02 26.41
N ARG A 524 2.36 -24.74 27.57
CA ARG A 524 3.62 -23.99 27.62
C ARG A 524 4.80 -24.79 27.09
N ALA A 525 4.84 -26.11 27.26
CA ALA A 525 5.84 -26.98 26.64
C ALA A 525 5.76 -26.94 25.10
N ALA A 526 4.55 -27.06 24.52
CA ALA A 526 4.36 -26.93 23.07
C ALA A 526 4.69 -25.52 22.53
N THR A 527 4.46 -24.49 23.34
CA THR A 527 4.85 -23.09 23.06
C THR A 527 6.38 -22.93 23.06
N ILE A 528 7.07 -23.50 24.05
CA ILE A 528 8.55 -23.52 24.13
C ILE A 528 9.15 -24.29 22.95
N GLU A 529 8.60 -25.44 22.59
CA GLU A 529 9.03 -26.22 21.43
C GLU A 529 8.91 -25.41 20.12
N THR A 530 7.76 -24.78 19.88
CA THR A 530 7.55 -23.90 18.72
C THR A 530 8.58 -22.76 18.65
N ILE A 531 8.92 -22.17 19.80
CA ILE A 531 9.91 -21.09 19.89
C ILE A 531 11.34 -21.63 19.66
N SER A 532 11.66 -22.84 20.13
CA SER A 532 12.93 -23.53 19.87
C SER A 532 13.10 -23.84 18.38
N GLU A 533 12.08 -24.39 17.73
CA GLU A 533 12.05 -24.63 16.28
C GLU A 533 12.21 -23.33 15.48
N ALA A 534 11.48 -22.28 15.83
CA ALA A 534 11.63 -20.97 15.19
C ALA A 534 13.06 -20.43 15.35
N LEU A 535 13.65 -20.51 16.55
CA LEU A 535 15.03 -20.09 16.79
C LEU A 535 16.04 -20.92 15.99
N LYS A 536 15.87 -22.25 15.91
CA LYS A 536 16.68 -23.15 15.07
C LYS A 536 16.68 -22.74 13.59
N LEU A 537 15.52 -22.29 13.07
CA LEU A 537 15.41 -21.74 11.72
C LEU A 537 16.03 -20.33 11.58
N ILE A 538 15.82 -19.42 12.54
CA ILE A 538 16.52 -18.11 12.56
C ILE A 538 18.04 -18.30 12.62
N GLY A 539 18.50 -19.41 13.23
CA GLY A 539 19.88 -19.88 13.26
C GLY A 539 20.52 -20.01 11.87
N TYR A 540 19.74 -20.19 10.80
CA TYR A 540 20.25 -20.10 9.44
C TYR A 540 20.92 -18.75 9.16
N SER A 541 20.36 -17.66 9.71
CA SER A 541 20.73 -16.29 9.40
C SER A 541 21.70 -15.70 10.42
N TRP A 542 21.49 -16.00 11.70
CA TRP A 542 22.16 -15.34 12.83
C TRP A 542 22.69 -16.33 13.88
N PRO A 543 23.86 -16.08 14.49
CA PRO A 543 24.31 -16.84 15.65
C PRO A 543 23.41 -16.58 16.86
N LEU A 544 22.94 -17.65 17.50
CA LEU A 544 22.12 -17.58 18.72
C LEU A 544 22.98 -17.52 20.00
N PRO A 545 22.41 -17.14 21.16
CA PRO A 545 23.08 -17.30 22.45
C PRO A 545 23.37 -18.78 22.77
N THR A 546 24.59 -19.07 23.23
CA THR A 546 25.03 -20.41 23.64
C THR A 546 24.16 -20.97 24.77
N GLY A 547 23.74 -22.24 24.66
CA GLY A 547 22.94 -22.93 25.68
C GLY A 547 21.45 -22.60 25.67
N LEU A 548 20.98 -21.65 24.86
CA LEU A 548 19.57 -21.24 24.84
C LEU A 548 18.65 -22.36 24.35
N ILE A 549 18.98 -22.98 23.21
CA ILE A 549 18.21 -24.08 22.63
C ILE A 549 18.22 -25.29 23.58
N GLU A 550 19.40 -25.57 24.15
CA GLU A 550 19.63 -26.70 25.03
C GLU A 550 18.80 -26.59 26.32
N ARG A 551 18.58 -25.37 26.84
CA ARG A 551 17.65 -25.10 27.95
C ARG A 551 16.18 -25.25 27.53
N LEU A 552 15.77 -24.70 26.38
CA LEU A 552 14.39 -24.78 25.88
C LEU A 552 13.98 -26.24 25.64
N ASP A 553 14.80 -26.98 24.91
CA ASP A 553 14.59 -28.40 24.59
C ASP A 553 14.62 -29.27 25.87
N GLY A 554 15.46 -28.93 26.85
CA GLY A 554 15.52 -29.61 28.15
C GLY A 554 14.21 -29.55 28.93
N TYR A 555 13.50 -28.41 28.91
CA TYR A 555 12.18 -28.29 29.52
C TYR A 555 11.11 -29.10 28.76
N VAL A 556 11.14 -29.10 27.43
CA VAL A 556 10.23 -29.91 26.59
C VAL A 556 10.45 -31.41 26.83
N ALA A 557 11.71 -31.86 26.86
CA ALA A 557 12.07 -33.25 27.13
C ALA A 557 11.63 -33.69 28.53
N THR A 558 11.86 -32.86 29.55
CA THR A 558 11.44 -33.14 30.94
C THR A 558 9.92 -33.30 31.04
N HIS A 559 9.14 -32.43 30.39
CA HIS A 559 7.68 -32.56 30.35
C HIS A 559 7.23 -33.85 29.63
N ARG A 560 7.87 -34.18 28.49
CA ARG A 560 7.59 -35.43 27.74
C ARG A 560 7.85 -36.67 28.61
N SER A 561 9.00 -36.76 29.26
CA SER A 561 9.34 -37.87 30.16
C SER A 561 8.40 -37.96 31.37
N ALA A 562 7.99 -36.83 31.95
CA ALA A 562 6.99 -36.83 33.04
C ALA A 562 5.61 -37.33 32.58
N SER A 563 5.20 -36.98 31.34
CA SER A 563 3.92 -37.42 30.76
C SER A 563 3.87 -38.90 30.36
N ALA A 564 5.02 -39.58 30.29
CA ALA A 564 5.14 -40.97 29.82
C ALA A 564 4.98 -42.05 30.90
N ASN A 565 4.65 -41.68 32.15
CA ASN A 565 4.53 -42.60 33.29
C ASN A 565 3.04 -42.90 33.66
N PRO A 566 2.45 -44.02 33.19
CA PRO A 566 1.31 -44.64 33.85
C PRO A 566 1.73 -45.37 35.13
N LEU A 567 0.80 -45.55 36.08
CA LEU A 567 1.08 -46.02 37.44
C LEU A 567 1.23 -47.54 37.58
N SER A 568 1.94 -47.92 38.65
CA SER A 568 1.94 -49.22 39.35
C SER A 568 2.33 -50.48 38.56
N PHE A 569 3.52 -51.01 38.91
CA PHE A 569 3.78 -52.46 38.87
C PHE A 569 2.93 -53.15 39.97
N SER A 570 2.02 -54.05 39.58
CA SER A 570 1.49 -55.07 40.50
C SER A 570 1.10 -56.33 39.72
N THR A 571 1.81 -57.43 39.96
CA THR A 571 1.55 -58.75 39.38
C THR A 571 0.21 -59.35 39.82
N PHE A 572 -0.55 -59.92 38.88
CA PHE A 572 -1.28 -61.18 39.12
C PHE A 572 -1.43 -61.96 37.81
N SER A 573 -1.70 -63.26 37.91
CA SER A 573 -1.55 -64.24 36.83
C SER A 573 -2.76 -65.17 36.70
N GLY A 574 -3.29 -65.32 35.48
CA GLY A 574 -4.43 -66.20 35.18
C GLY A 574 -5.80 -65.61 35.60
N ASP A 575 -6.92 -66.02 35.01
CA ASP A 575 -7.09 -66.94 33.87
C ASP A 575 -8.47 -66.72 33.19
N SER A 576 -8.61 -67.15 31.93
CA SER A 576 -9.85 -67.31 31.14
C SER A 576 -10.75 -66.09 30.77
N MET A 577 -11.07 -66.00 29.45
CA MET A 577 -12.35 -65.60 28.80
C MET A 577 -12.95 -64.17 28.94
N PHE A 578 -13.61 -63.57 27.93
CA PHE A 578 -13.60 -63.65 26.43
C PHE A 578 -14.56 -62.54 25.86
N VAL A 579 -14.43 -62.13 24.58
CA VAL A 579 -15.39 -61.30 23.78
C VAL A 579 -15.53 -59.80 24.16
N ASP A 580 -15.46 -58.81 23.26
CA ASP A 580 -14.77 -58.69 21.96
C ASP A 580 -14.70 -57.22 21.43
N MET A 581 -13.94 -57.04 20.35
CA MET A 581 -14.10 -56.00 19.30
C MET A 581 -13.36 -54.64 19.42
N PHE A 582 -12.02 -54.71 19.45
CA PHE A 582 -11.20 -54.10 18.40
C PHE A 582 -10.31 -55.21 17.81
N PRO A 583 -9.93 -55.16 16.51
CA PRO A 583 -8.51 -54.87 16.24
C PRO A 583 -8.21 -54.14 14.92
N ALA A 584 -7.19 -53.28 14.97
CA ALA A 584 -6.19 -53.10 13.91
C ALA A 584 -4.90 -53.86 14.37
N PRO A 585 -3.67 -53.62 13.85
CA PRO A 585 -3.20 -53.15 12.54
C PRO A 585 -2.60 -54.36 11.74
N LEU A 586 -1.63 -54.32 10.79
CA LEU A 586 -0.26 -53.78 10.78
C LEU A 586 0.40 -53.86 9.37
N ASP A 587 1.11 -52.78 9.03
CA ASP A 587 2.48 -52.72 8.51
C ASP A 587 3.06 -53.57 7.36
N ASN A 588 3.77 -52.83 6.49
CA ASN A 588 5.06 -53.13 5.85
C ASN A 588 5.18 -54.05 4.61
N ASN A 589 5.22 -53.36 3.45
CA ASN A 589 6.42 -53.25 2.59
C ASN A 589 6.88 -54.47 1.74
N TRP A 590 6.76 -54.35 0.40
CA TRP A 590 7.81 -54.74 -0.58
C TRP A 590 7.55 -54.14 -1.99
N MET A 591 8.39 -54.50 -2.97
CA MET A 591 8.56 -53.81 -4.26
C MET A 591 7.77 -54.39 -5.45
N SER A 592 7.65 -53.56 -6.49
CA SER A 592 7.23 -53.82 -7.88
C SER A 592 7.64 -55.16 -8.54
N VAL A 593 6.84 -55.67 -9.50
CA VAL A 593 7.22 -56.05 -10.90
C VAL A 593 6.15 -56.92 -11.62
N PHE A 594 5.57 -56.41 -12.74
CA PHE A 594 4.96 -57.13 -13.89
C PHE A 594 3.72 -58.05 -13.58
N THR A 595 2.82 -58.51 -14.49
CA THR A 595 2.60 -58.36 -15.96
C THR A 595 1.09 -58.51 -16.29
N ALA A 596 0.64 -58.10 -17.50
CA ALA A 596 -0.71 -58.42 -18.06
C ALA A 596 -0.72 -59.78 -18.83
N PRO A 597 -1.87 -60.31 -19.34
CA PRO A 597 -2.37 -59.88 -20.68
C PRO A 597 -3.90 -60.06 -21.02
N SER A 598 -4.36 -59.36 -22.10
CA SER A 598 -5.42 -59.69 -23.12
C SER A 598 -6.83 -60.23 -22.73
N GLY A 599 -7.97 -59.88 -23.37
CA GLY A 599 -8.37 -59.09 -24.56
C GLY A 599 -9.93 -59.06 -24.66
N MET A 600 -10.69 -58.59 -25.68
CA MET A 600 -10.46 -58.04 -27.05
C MET A 600 -11.17 -56.64 -27.16
N GLY A 601 -11.85 -56.07 -28.18
CA GLY A 601 -12.29 -56.40 -29.58
C GLY A 601 -13.84 -56.39 -29.75
N ASN A 602 -14.49 -55.93 -30.84
CA ASN A 602 -14.13 -55.30 -32.14
C ASN A 602 -15.36 -54.54 -32.76
N GLU A 603 -15.13 -53.56 -33.69
CA GLU A 603 -16.02 -53.09 -34.81
C GLU A 603 -17.42 -52.44 -34.51
N THR A 604 -18.10 -51.58 -35.31
CA THR A 604 -17.94 -50.79 -36.58
C THR A 604 -18.43 -49.32 -36.34
N GLU A 605 -18.17 -48.21 -37.07
CA GLU A 605 -18.05 -47.79 -38.50
C GLU A 605 -19.33 -47.22 -39.20
N ASN A 606 -19.29 -45.92 -39.63
CA ASN A 606 -19.98 -45.22 -40.76
C ASN A 606 -21.55 -45.19 -40.89
N GLU A 607 -22.22 -44.40 -41.77
CA GLU A 607 -22.19 -42.97 -42.20
C GLU A 607 -23.49 -42.65 -43.05
N VAL A 608 -23.87 -41.38 -43.29
CA VAL A 608 -24.94 -40.87 -44.23
C VAL A 608 -26.40 -41.20 -43.76
N VAL A 609 -27.53 -40.50 -44.03
CA VAL A 609 -28.09 -39.81 -45.22
C VAL A 609 -29.00 -38.59 -44.87
N LEU A 610 -29.13 -37.66 -45.84
CA LEU A 610 -29.95 -36.43 -45.91
C LEU A 610 -31.49 -36.60 -45.76
N TRP A 611 -32.20 -35.51 -45.45
CA TRP A 611 -33.48 -35.12 -46.10
C TRP A 611 -33.75 -33.59 -46.03
N GLU A 612 -34.26 -32.98 -47.10
CA GLU A 612 -34.65 -31.55 -47.19
C GLU A 612 -36.18 -31.36 -47.23
N VAL A 613 -36.73 -30.40 -46.46
CA VAL A 613 -38.00 -29.64 -46.71
C VAL A 613 -37.91 -28.34 -45.87
N GLY A 614 -38.35 -27.13 -46.27
CA GLY A 614 -38.91 -26.63 -47.54
C GLY A 614 -39.25 -25.11 -47.46
N LYS A 615 -39.47 -24.47 -48.62
CA LYS A 615 -39.78 -23.02 -48.82
C LYS A 615 -41.31 -22.75 -48.74
N ALA A 616 -41.86 -21.52 -48.58
CA ALA A 616 -41.34 -20.25 -48.01
C ALA A 616 -42.49 -19.28 -47.55
N PRO A 617 -42.91 -18.18 -48.23
CA PRO A 617 -43.10 -16.87 -47.55
C PRO A 617 -44.48 -16.21 -47.71
N PHE A 618 -44.74 -15.08 -47.02
CA PHE A 618 -45.58 -13.97 -47.54
C PHE A 618 -45.23 -12.62 -46.86
N SER A 619 -45.88 -11.50 -47.25
CA SER A 619 -45.33 -10.14 -47.15
C SER A 619 -46.36 -9.01 -46.95
N ALA A 620 -45.87 -7.88 -46.40
CA ALA A 620 -46.39 -6.49 -46.51
C ALA A 620 -47.82 -6.18 -45.94
N THR A 621 -48.14 -4.99 -45.42
CA THR A 621 -47.96 -3.67 -46.05
C THR A 621 -48.01 -2.48 -45.05
N SER A 622 -47.41 -1.37 -45.49
CA SER A 622 -47.49 0.03 -45.01
C SER A 622 -48.87 0.51 -44.51
N SER A 623 -48.98 1.51 -43.63
CA SER A 623 -48.88 2.96 -44.00
C SER A 623 -49.29 3.88 -42.83
N SER A 624 -49.17 5.21 -42.87
CA SER A 624 -48.05 6.10 -43.25
C SER A 624 -48.41 7.58 -42.97
N TRP A 625 -47.56 8.34 -42.27
CA TRP A 625 -47.50 9.81 -42.33
C TRP A 625 -46.11 10.26 -41.86
N GLY A 626 -45.52 11.25 -42.52
CA GLY A 626 -44.22 11.82 -42.13
C GLY A 626 -43.74 12.91 -43.10
N ALA A 627 -42.84 13.77 -42.62
CA ALA A 627 -42.01 14.73 -43.36
C ALA A 627 -41.24 15.60 -42.32
N VAL A 628 -40.08 16.20 -42.59
CA VAL A 628 -39.01 15.98 -43.59
C VAL A 628 -37.77 16.69 -43.01
N LEU A 629 -36.58 16.11 -43.16
CA LEU A 629 -35.25 16.75 -43.40
C LEU A 629 -34.18 15.62 -43.47
N PRO A 630 -33.00 15.84 -44.08
CA PRO A 630 -32.32 14.77 -44.82
C PRO A 630 -31.40 13.87 -44.00
N GLU A 631 -31.17 12.67 -44.55
CA GLU A 631 -30.09 11.78 -44.16
C GLU A 631 -28.72 12.45 -44.36
N LEU A 632 -27.94 12.55 -43.30
CA LEU A 632 -26.49 12.65 -43.36
C LEU A 632 -25.93 11.47 -42.59
N THR A 633 -25.62 10.38 -43.29
CA THR A 633 -24.80 9.30 -42.76
C THR A 633 -23.33 9.76 -42.66
N PRO A 634 -22.65 9.48 -41.55
CA PRO A 634 -21.20 9.63 -41.50
C PRO A 634 -20.51 8.31 -41.07
N PRO A 635 -19.50 7.83 -41.82
CA PRO A 635 -18.73 6.66 -41.42
C PRO A 635 -17.70 7.05 -40.34
N PHE A 636 -18.04 6.82 -39.07
CA PHE A 636 -17.08 6.85 -37.96
C PHE A 636 -16.97 5.44 -37.36
N ALA A 637 -15.75 4.92 -37.16
CA ALA A 637 -15.56 3.82 -36.22
C ALA A 637 -15.55 4.42 -34.80
N CYS A 638 -16.75 4.70 -34.30
CA CYS A 638 -16.96 5.19 -32.95
C CYS A 638 -17.65 4.10 -32.14
N SER A 639 -17.21 3.91 -30.89
CA SER A 639 -17.93 3.02 -29.99
C SER A 639 -19.21 3.70 -29.53
N LYS A 640 -20.34 3.00 -29.67
CA LYS A 640 -21.61 3.44 -29.07
C LYS A 640 -21.70 2.85 -27.68
N ARG A 641 -21.59 3.69 -26.64
CA ARG A 641 -22.01 3.34 -25.28
C ARG A 641 -23.44 3.78 -25.05
N VAL A 642 -24.26 2.90 -24.49
CA VAL A 642 -25.60 3.19 -23.98
C VAL A 642 -25.67 2.76 -22.52
N SER A 643 -26.34 3.56 -21.69
CA SER A 643 -26.74 3.16 -20.34
C SER A 643 -28.26 3.19 -20.25
N ALA A 644 -28.85 2.08 -19.80
CA ALA A 644 -30.30 1.88 -19.78
C ALA A 644 -30.77 1.43 -18.39
N TRP A 645 -31.99 1.80 -18.03
CA TRP A 645 -32.59 1.44 -16.74
C TRP A 645 -33.86 0.63 -16.98
N LEU A 646 -33.93 -0.59 -16.44
CA LEU A 646 -35.07 -1.50 -16.57
C LEU A 646 -35.81 -1.66 -15.23
N PHE A 647 -37.14 -1.60 -15.27
CA PHE A 647 -38.02 -1.86 -14.13
C PHE A 647 -38.66 -3.26 -14.22
N SER A 648 -38.73 -3.96 -13.10
CA SER A 648 -39.54 -5.18 -12.92
C SER A 648 -40.96 -4.82 -12.46
N ARG A 649 -42.00 -5.40 -13.09
CA ARG A 649 -43.40 -5.03 -12.85
C ARG A 649 -44.19 -6.15 -12.17
N GLU A 650 -44.14 -6.21 -10.84
CA GLU A 650 -44.98 -7.11 -10.05
C GLU A 650 -46.47 -6.74 -10.13
N THR A 651 -47.33 -7.77 -10.09
CA THR A 651 -48.76 -7.68 -10.44
C THR A 651 -49.65 -7.30 -9.25
N THR A 652 -49.68 -6.02 -8.90
CA THR A 652 -50.78 -5.43 -8.12
C THR A 652 -51.57 -4.43 -8.97
N ALA A 653 -52.89 -4.62 -9.06
CA ALA A 653 -53.73 -3.89 -9.99
C ALA A 653 -54.46 -2.71 -9.33
N SER A 654 -54.05 -1.47 -9.65
CA SER A 654 -54.94 -0.29 -9.80
C SER A 654 -54.14 0.96 -10.18
N GLY A 655 -54.81 1.93 -10.82
CA GLY A 655 -54.29 3.30 -11.00
C GLY A 655 -53.22 3.49 -12.08
N GLY A 656 -53.63 3.83 -13.30
CA GLY A 656 -52.71 4.31 -14.34
C GLY A 656 -52.58 5.84 -14.34
N THR A 657 -51.36 6.37 -14.45
CA THR A 657 -51.06 7.74 -14.90
C THR A 657 -49.60 7.82 -15.35
N SER A 658 -49.28 8.64 -16.35
CA SER A 658 -47.90 8.73 -16.88
C SER A 658 -47.01 9.60 -16.00
N ILE A 659 -45.80 9.13 -15.69
CA ILE A 659 -44.76 9.91 -15.01
C ILE A 659 -43.59 10.13 -15.98
N LEU A 660 -43.74 11.15 -16.84
CA LEU A 660 -42.67 11.70 -17.69
C LEU A 660 -42.61 13.22 -17.56
N SER A 661 -42.43 13.71 -16.32
CA SER A 661 -41.94 15.08 -16.08
C SER A 661 -41.60 15.31 -14.60
N ARG A 662 -40.33 15.61 -14.33
CA ARG A 662 -39.77 16.20 -13.08
C ARG A 662 -40.00 15.42 -11.78
N PHE A 663 -38.91 15.10 -11.07
CA PHE A 663 -38.96 14.73 -9.65
C PHE A 663 -38.80 15.97 -8.75
N PRO A 664 -39.87 16.53 -8.16
CA PRO A 664 -39.77 17.34 -6.95
C PRO A 664 -39.55 16.43 -5.72
N ILE A 665 -38.94 16.98 -4.67
CA ILE A 665 -38.69 16.27 -3.41
C ILE A 665 -40.02 16.02 -2.67
N PRO A 666 -40.37 14.77 -2.32
CA PRO A 666 -41.48 14.47 -1.41
C PRO A 666 -41.04 14.59 0.06
N PRO A 667 -41.88 15.12 0.97
CA PRO A 667 -41.59 15.12 2.41
C PRO A 667 -41.73 13.72 3.03
N GLN A 668 -40.97 13.47 4.09
CA GLN A 668 -40.92 12.20 4.83
C GLN A 668 -42.27 11.81 5.46
N PRO A 669 -42.81 10.61 5.20
CA PRO A 669 -43.85 9.97 6.02
C PRO A 669 -43.24 9.25 7.23
N SER A 670 -43.95 9.22 8.36
CA SER A 670 -43.45 8.65 9.62
C SER A 670 -43.58 7.13 9.72
N THR A 671 -42.45 6.45 9.92
CA THR A 671 -42.27 5.21 10.72
C THR A 671 -43.41 4.18 10.77
N THR A 672 -43.29 3.11 9.99
CA THR A 672 -43.61 1.74 10.42
C THR A 672 -42.49 0.80 9.97
N ALA A 673 -42.17 -0.22 10.76
CA ALA A 673 -40.96 -1.02 10.56
C ALA A 673 -41.18 -2.22 9.62
N SER A 674 -40.31 -2.35 8.62
CA SER A 674 -39.99 -3.61 7.96
C SER A 674 -38.47 -3.77 7.93
N SER A 675 -37.99 -5.01 8.05
CA SER A 675 -36.57 -5.32 8.26
C SER A 675 -35.73 -5.10 7.02
N SER A 676 -35.02 -3.97 6.97
CA SER A 676 -34.03 -3.64 5.94
C SER A 676 -32.63 -3.58 6.56
N ILE A 677 -31.65 -4.21 5.91
CA ILE A 677 -30.27 -4.31 6.42
C ILE A 677 -29.61 -2.93 6.34
N THR A 678 -29.45 -2.28 7.49
CA THR A 678 -28.84 -0.95 7.56
C THR A 678 -27.32 -1.09 7.59
N ILE A 679 -26.69 -1.10 6.41
CA ILE A 679 -25.24 -0.93 6.27
C ILE A 679 -24.88 0.45 6.83
N SER A 680 -24.10 0.50 7.92
CA SER A 680 -23.57 1.77 8.41
C SER A 680 -22.48 2.26 7.44
N PRO A 681 -22.64 3.42 6.78
CA PRO A 681 -21.62 3.92 5.87
C PRO A 681 -20.38 4.38 6.63
N SER A 682 -19.25 4.46 5.94
CA SER A 682 -18.06 5.17 6.46
C SER A 682 -18.43 6.61 6.86
N PRO A 683 -17.81 7.18 7.91
CA PRO A 683 -18.07 8.57 8.28
C PRO A 683 -17.78 9.49 7.08
N PRO A 684 -18.75 10.31 6.63
CA PRO A 684 -18.62 11.06 5.39
C PRO A 684 -17.51 12.10 5.49
N THR A 685 -16.64 12.14 4.48
CA THR A 685 -15.63 13.18 4.33
C THR A 685 -16.20 14.30 3.46
N THR A 686 -16.14 15.54 3.95
CA THR A 686 -16.70 16.71 3.24
C THR A 686 -15.66 17.35 2.32
N SER A 687 -15.96 17.50 1.03
CA SER A 687 -15.05 18.14 0.08
C SER A 687 -14.90 19.65 0.37
N PRO A 688 -13.65 20.17 0.47
CA PRO A 688 -13.41 21.52 1.02
C PRO A 688 -13.91 22.67 0.13
N HIS A 689 -14.13 22.42 -1.17
CA HIS A 689 -14.49 23.47 -2.14
C HIS A 689 -15.94 23.45 -2.60
N LEU A 690 -16.67 22.33 -2.41
CA LEU A 690 -18.08 22.18 -2.84
C LEU A 690 -19.00 21.70 -1.70
N GLY A 691 -18.46 21.29 -0.54
CA GLY A 691 -19.27 20.79 0.56
C GLY A 691 -20.02 19.50 0.22
N VAL A 692 -19.47 18.65 -0.66
CA VAL A 692 -20.04 17.34 -0.98
C VAL A 692 -19.54 16.34 0.04
N GLU A 693 -20.46 15.56 0.63
CA GLU A 693 -20.10 14.43 1.47
C GLU A 693 -19.81 13.21 0.60
N THR A 694 -18.62 12.63 0.77
CA THR A 694 -18.19 11.41 0.09
C THR A 694 -17.89 10.30 1.08
N ILE A 695 -18.22 9.07 0.70
CA ILE A 695 -17.92 7.83 1.42
C ILE A 695 -17.05 6.93 0.54
N ILE A 696 -16.40 5.94 1.15
CA ILE A 696 -15.85 4.81 0.40
C ILE A 696 -17.03 4.09 -0.27
N ALA A 697 -16.92 3.80 -1.57
CA ALA A 697 -17.94 3.05 -2.28
C ALA A 697 -18.09 1.65 -1.65
N PRO A 698 -19.30 1.20 -1.32
CA PRO A 698 -19.49 -0.14 -0.78
C PRO A 698 -19.03 -1.18 -1.80
N SER A 699 -18.04 -1.99 -1.43
CA SER A 699 -17.60 -3.14 -2.21
C SER A 699 -18.64 -4.27 -2.08
N ASP A 700 -19.65 -4.26 -2.94
CA ASP A 700 -20.80 -5.16 -2.84
C ASP A 700 -20.40 -6.65 -2.73
N GLY A 701 -21.04 -7.32 -1.77
CA GLY A 701 -21.09 -8.78 -1.69
C GLY A 701 -22.42 -9.28 -2.27
N ASP A 702 -22.45 -10.55 -2.65
CA ASP A 702 -23.65 -11.32 -3.04
C ASP A 702 -24.46 -10.82 -4.26
N SER A 703 -24.06 -9.74 -4.93
CA SER A 703 -24.61 -9.36 -6.24
C SER A 703 -24.04 -10.24 -7.37
N VAL A 704 -24.84 -11.18 -7.89
CA VAL A 704 -24.47 -11.95 -9.09
C VAL A 704 -24.47 -11.02 -10.31
N VAL A 705 -23.29 -10.57 -10.72
CA VAL A 705 -23.09 -9.92 -12.02
C VAL A 705 -23.02 -11.01 -13.08
N THR A 706 -24.12 -11.25 -13.80
CA THR A 706 -24.19 -12.27 -14.84
C THR A 706 -23.97 -11.71 -16.23
N TYR A 707 -23.14 -12.41 -17.01
CA TYR A 707 -22.69 -12.00 -18.34
C TYR A 707 -23.37 -12.86 -19.41
N ALA A 708 -23.87 -12.23 -20.48
CA ALA A 708 -24.63 -12.89 -21.53
C ALA A 708 -24.00 -12.67 -22.91
N ASN A 709 -22.81 -13.22 -23.14
CA ASN A 709 -22.28 -13.36 -24.50
C ASN A 709 -22.91 -14.61 -25.15
N LEU A 710 -23.91 -14.40 -26.00
CA LEU A 710 -24.76 -15.45 -26.57
C LEU A 710 -24.77 -15.45 -28.11
N ASN A 711 -23.77 -14.83 -28.73
CA ASN A 711 -23.51 -14.88 -30.17
C ASN A 711 -22.25 -15.74 -30.41
N GLY A 712 -22.40 -17.06 -30.27
CA GLY A 712 -21.33 -18.02 -30.55
C GLY A 712 -21.26 -18.36 -32.03
N ASP A 713 -20.12 -18.10 -32.67
CA ASP A 713 -19.89 -18.43 -34.09
C ASP A 713 -20.17 -19.90 -34.39
N ALA A 714 -20.65 -20.20 -35.61
CA ALA A 714 -21.02 -21.54 -36.07
C ALA A 714 -19.82 -22.51 -36.32
N LYS A 715 -18.74 -22.38 -35.55
CA LYS A 715 -17.50 -23.19 -35.61
C LYS A 715 -17.10 -23.79 -34.24
N GLY A 716 -18.09 -24.31 -33.50
CA GLY A 716 -17.87 -25.43 -32.57
C GLY A 716 -16.99 -25.20 -31.33
N ARG A 717 -16.64 -23.96 -30.98
CA ARG A 717 -15.96 -23.62 -29.70
C ARG A 717 -16.94 -23.04 -28.68
N THR A 718 -18.09 -23.69 -28.54
CA THR A 718 -19.12 -23.35 -27.56
C THR A 718 -18.77 -23.89 -26.17
N SER A 719 -17.91 -23.15 -25.46
CA SER A 719 -17.80 -23.25 -24.00
C SER A 719 -17.91 -21.85 -23.39
N ALA A 720 -19.08 -21.22 -23.55
CA ALA A 720 -19.48 -20.14 -22.68
C ALA A 720 -19.53 -20.68 -21.24
N PRO A 721 -18.76 -20.15 -20.29
CA PRO A 721 -18.77 -20.68 -18.93
C PRO A 721 -20.13 -20.42 -18.28
N SER A 722 -20.93 -21.49 -18.10
CA SER A 722 -22.29 -21.42 -17.51
C SER A 722 -22.30 -20.98 -16.05
N SER A 723 -21.16 -21.06 -15.39
CA SER A 723 -20.67 -19.97 -14.54
C SER A 723 -19.31 -19.56 -15.07
N VAL A 724 -19.03 -18.25 -15.19
CA VAL A 724 -17.63 -17.80 -15.18
C VAL A 724 -17.18 -18.01 -13.74
N PRO A 725 -16.28 -18.97 -13.45
CA PRO A 725 -15.73 -19.07 -12.11
C PRO A 725 -15.02 -17.75 -11.84
N TRP A 726 -15.15 -17.18 -10.64
CA TRP A 726 -14.36 -16.01 -10.26
C TRP A 726 -12.90 -16.29 -10.61
N ALA A 727 -12.37 -15.57 -11.61
CA ALA A 727 -11.14 -15.95 -12.30
C ALA A 727 -10.01 -16.03 -11.28
N ASN A 728 -9.65 -17.28 -10.90
CA ASN A 728 -9.10 -17.65 -9.58
C ASN A 728 -8.41 -16.47 -8.90
N SER A 729 -9.07 -15.85 -7.92
CA SER A 729 -8.89 -14.43 -7.58
C SER A 729 -7.44 -13.99 -7.34
N THR A 730 -6.59 -14.88 -6.82
CA THR A 730 -5.15 -14.66 -6.69
C THR A 730 -4.44 -14.50 -8.04
N ALA A 731 -4.75 -15.29 -9.07
CA ALA A 731 -4.15 -15.17 -10.40
C ALA A 731 -4.54 -13.85 -11.10
N ALA A 732 -5.80 -13.40 -10.94
CA ALA A 732 -6.18 -12.05 -11.35
C ALA A 732 -5.41 -10.98 -10.56
N GLY A 733 -5.26 -11.17 -9.25
CA GLY A 733 -4.49 -10.28 -8.39
C GLY A 733 -2.98 -10.22 -8.71
N ASP A 734 -2.36 -11.35 -9.03
CA ASP A 734 -0.96 -11.45 -9.43
C ASP A 734 -0.74 -10.77 -10.79
N ALA A 735 -1.66 -10.95 -11.74
CA ALA A 735 -1.63 -10.27 -13.03
C ALA A 735 -1.86 -8.75 -12.89
N LEU A 736 -2.80 -8.30 -12.05
CA LEU A 736 -2.98 -6.88 -11.71
C LEU A 736 -1.74 -6.29 -11.02
N SER A 737 -1.06 -7.07 -10.18
CA SER A 737 0.18 -6.65 -9.51
C SER A 737 1.35 -6.52 -10.49
N ARG A 738 1.47 -7.46 -11.46
CA ARG A 738 2.40 -7.32 -12.60
C ARG A 738 2.08 -6.10 -13.43
N TYR A 739 0.80 -5.89 -13.74
CA TYR A 739 0.32 -4.76 -14.53
C TYR A 739 0.65 -3.40 -13.89
N ILE A 740 0.40 -3.23 -12.58
CA ILE A 740 0.75 -2.01 -11.84
C ILE A 740 2.26 -1.75 -11.85
N ASN A 741 3.07 -2.78 -11.62
CA ASN A 741 4.53 -2.66 -11.66
C ASN A 741 5.00 -2.24 -13.07
N LEU A 742 4.51 -2.92 -14.11
CA LEU A 742 4.78 -2.62 -15.51
C LEU A 742 4.36 -1.19 -15.90
N TYR A 743 3.18 -0.75 -15.46
CA TYR A 743 2.67 0.61 -15.69
C TYR A 743 3.60 1.65 -15.07
N ASN A 744 3.93 1.49 -13.78
CA ASN A 744 4.72 2.46 -13.03
C ASN A 744 6.18 2.54 -13.47
N THR A 745 6.77 1.42 -13.93
CA THR A 745 8.18 1.37 -14.33
C THR A 745 8.39 1.71 -15.81
N GLN A 746 7.55 1.20 -16.72
CA GLN A 746 7.77 1.34 -18.18
C GLN A 746 6.84 2.36 -18.84
N PHE A 747 5.67 2.64 -18.26
CA PHE A 747 4.63 3.47 -18.86
C PHE A 747 4.07 4.62 -17.99
N PRO A 748 4.80 5.22 -17.01
CA PRO A 748 4.23 6.21 -16.09
C PRO A 748 3.81 7.52 -16.78
N PHE A 749 4.34 7.80 -17.99
CA PHE A 749 3.91 8.92 -18.83
C PHE A 749 2.43 8.84 -19.28
N LEU A 750 1.75 7.71 -19.05
CA LEU A 750 0.32 7.53 -19.34
C LEU A 750 -0.59 8.20 -18.31
N ASP A 751 -0.10 8.59 -17.11
CA ASP A 751 -0.90 9.40 -16.17
C ASP A 751 -1.01 10.87 -16.63
N ASP A 752 0.03 11.42 -17.25
CA ASP A 752 0.15 12.83 -17.68
C ASP A 752 -0.58 13.14 -19.01
N GLY A 753 -1.76 12.58 -19.24
CA GLY A 753 -2.49 12.73 -20.52
C GLY A 753 -1.84 11.91 -21.63
N PHE A 754 -1.80 12.43 -22.86
CA PHE A 754 -1.14 11.77 -24.00
C PHE A 754 0.25 12.36 -24.28
N ASN A 755 1.07 12.58 -23.26
CA ASN A 755 2.45 13.08 -23.40
C ASN A 755 3.44 11.93 -23.68
N LEU A 756 3.26 11.30 -24.85
CA LEU A 756 4.01 10.09 -25.23
C LEU A 756 5.48 10.38 -25.57
N PRO A 757 6.41 9.42 -25.31
CA PRO A 757 7.79 9.48 -25.79
C PRO A 757 7.91 9.54 -27.32
N ASP A 758 9.11 9.90 -27.79
CA ASP A 758 9.45 9.97 -29.21
C ASP A 758 10.82 9.27 -29.44
N PRO A 759 10.86 8.09 -30.08
CA PRO A 759 9.73 7.35 -30.66
C PRO A 759 8.74 6.82 -29.59
N VAL A 760 7.49 6.61 -30.00
CA VAL A 760 6.47 5.97 -29.15
C VAL A 760 6.83 4.49 -28.93
N PRO A 761 6.77 3.95 -27.70
CA PRO A 761 7.06 2.53 -27.46
C PRO A 761 6.12 1.60 -28.22
N GLU A 762 6.66 0.60 -28.91
CA GLU A 762 5.86 -0.38 -29.70
C GLU A 762 4.84 -1.14 -28.84
N ASP A 763 5.14 -1.37 -27.56
CA ASP A 763 4.32 -2.22 -26.71
C ASP A 763 2.94 -1.61 -26.44
N ILE A 764 2.84 -0.30 -26.23
CA ILE A 764 1.55 0.39 -26.08
C ILE A 764 0.78 0.54 -27.41
N LEU A 765 1.39 0.14 -28.54
CA LEU A 765 0.79 0.07 -29.87
C LEU A 765 0.29 -1.33 -30.25
N LEU A 766 0.62 -2.37 -29.47
CA LEU A 766 0.06 -3.72 -29.61
C LEU A 766 -1.47 -3.69 -29.39
N SER A 767 -2.19 -4.70 -29.89
CA SER A 767 -3.57 -4.93 -29.43
C SER A 767 -3.57 -5.27 -27.94
N TRP A 768 -4.67 -4.98 -27.23
CA TRP A 768 -4.76 -5.28 -25.81
C TRP A 768 -4.60 -6.79 -25.53
N ALA A 769 -5.10 -7.66 -26.42
CA ALA A 769 -4.86 -9.10 -26.34
C ALA A 769 -3.37 -9.46 -26.49
N ASP A 770 -2.67 -8.91 -27.48
CA ASP A 770 -1.24 -9.18 -27.69
C ASP A 770 -0.37 -8.61 -26.56
N PHE A 771 -0.74 -7.45 -26.01
CA PHE A 771 -0.09 -6.85 -24.85
C PHE A 771 -0.25 -7.72 -23.60
N MET A 772 -1.49 -8.18 -23.30
CA MET A 772 -1.71 -9.05 -22.16
C MET A 772 -0.95 -10.38 -22.30
N ALA A 773 -0.97 -10.98 -23.48
CA ALA A 773 -0.22 -12.21 -23.76
C ALA A 773 1.31 -12.00 -23.67
N LYS A 774 1.83 -10.84 -24.09
CA LYS A 774 3.27 -10.51 -23.97
C LYS A 774 3.73 -10.43 -22.51
N PHE A 775 2.89 -9.91 -21.63
CA PHE A 775 3.25 -9.58 -20.23
C PHE A 775 2.65 -10.52 -19.17
N ASP A 776 2.09 -11.67 -19.57
CA ASP A 776 1.40 -12.64 -18.69
C ASP A 776 0.29 -11.96 -17.85
N LEU A 777 -0.63 -11.25 -18.53
CA LEU A 777 -1.70 -10.48 -17.89
C LEU A 777 -3.10 -11.04 -18.17
N ASP A 778 -3.24 -12.13 -18.93
CA ASP A 778 -4.54 -12.72 -19.32
C ASP A 778 -5.50 -12.96 -18.15
N ALA A 779 -4.98 -13.27 -16.97
CA ALA A 779 -5.79 -13.46 -15.76
C ALA A 779 -6.43 -12.17 -15.20
N ALA A 780 -5.88 -10.99 -15.52
CA ALA A 780 -6.46 -9.69 -15.17
C ALA A 780 -7.54 -9.20 -16.15
N SER A 781 -7.66 -9.82 -17.33
CA SER A 781 -8.58 -9.41 -18.40
C SER A 781 -10.01 -9.16 -17.91
N PHE A 782 -10.56 -10.04 -17.07
CA PHE A 782 -11.91 -9.91 -16.51
C PHE A 782 -12.07 -8.73 -15.54
N SER A 783 -11.01 -8.36 -14.81
CA SER A 783 -11.01 -7.17 -13.94
C SER A 783 -10.94 -5.89 -14.76
N VAL A 784 -10.07 -5.87 -15.78
CA VAL A 784 -9.96 -4.75 -16.73
C VAL A 784 -11.31 -4.52 -17.41
N TYR A 785 -11.91 -5.58 -17.97
CA TYR A 785 -13.23 -5.55 -18.60
C TYR A 785 -14.36 -5.11 -17.65
N GLN A 786 -14.28 -5.42 -16.35
CA GLN A 786 -15.26 -4.94 -15.38
C GLN A 786 -15.22 -3.43 -15.16
N THR A 787 -14.05 -2.81 -15.33
CA THR A 787 -13.81 -1.42 -14.91
C THR A 787 -13.67 -0.46 -16.11
N ASN A 788 -13.20 -0.94 -17.26
CA ASN A 788 -13.22 -0.24 -18.55
C ASN A 788 -14.62 -0.26 -19.19
N GLN A 789 -15.52 0.57 -18.68
CA GLN A 789 -16.94 0.52 -19.07
C GLN A 789 -17.21 1.18 -20.43
N GLY A 790 -17.79 0.41 -21.36
CA GLY A 790 -18.39 0.92 -22.60
C GLY A 790 -17.48 0.99 -23.82
N VAL A 791 -16.23 0.52 -23.74
CA VAL A 791 -15.25 0.49 -24.84
C VAL A 791 -15.54 -0.53 -25.96
N GLY A 792 -16.58 -1.36 -25.83
CA GLY A 792 -16.87 -2.44 -26.79
C GLY A 792 -15.85 -3.57 -26.70
N ASN A 793 -15.28 -3.98 -27.85
CA ASN A 793 -14.32 -5.08 -27.92
C ASN A 793 -12.90 -4.63 -27.53
N GLU A 794 -12.68 -4.39 -26.23
CA GLU A 794 -11.40 -3.89 -25.69
C GLU A 794 -10.16 -4.67 -26.16
N MET A 795 -10.30 -5.99 -26.35
CA MET A 795 -9.25 -6.92 -26.82
C MET A 795 -8.59 -6.49 -28.14
N THR A 796 -9.30 -5.75 -28.99
CA THR A 796 -8.78 -5.24 -30.28
C THR A 796 -8.36 -3.77 -30.25
N LEU A 797 -8.51 -3.07 -29.12
CA LEU A 797 -8.01 -1.71 -28.98
C LEU A 797 -6.48 -1.72 -28.81
N PRO A 798 -5.75 -0.71 -29.32
CA PRO A 798 -4.35 -0.52 -28.98
C PRO A 798 -4.17 -0.34 -27.46
N ALA A 799 -3.18 -1.00 -26.87
CA ALA A 799 -3.04 -1.14 -25.42
C ALA A 799 -3.03 0.21 -24.67
N ILE A 800 -2.46 1.26 -25.26
CA ILE A 800 -2.52 2.65 -24.76
C ILE A 800 -3.91 3.09 -24.27
N TYR A 801 -5.01 2.73 -24.95
CA TYR A 801 -6.36 3.14 -24.55
C TYR A 801 -6.87 2.34 -23.36
N ALA A 802 -6.76 1.01 -23.44
CA ALA A 802 -7.13 0.11 -22.35
C ALA A 802 -6.37 0.44 -21.06
N MET A 803 -5.09 0.81 -21.18
CA MET A 803 -4.23 1.20 -20.07
C MET A 803 -4.54 2.60 -19.51
N LYS A 804 -4.87 3.58 -20.34
CA LYS A 804 -5.22 4.92 -19.85
C LYS A 804 -6.57 4.95 -19.14
N TYR A 805 -7.53 4.11 -19.53
CA TYR A 805 -8.77 3.94 -18.78
C TYR A 805 -8.53 3.09 -17.51
N PHE A 806 -7.82 1.97 -17.64
CA PHE A 806 -7.42 1.12 -16.53
C PHE A 806 -6.06 1.54 -15.93
N SER A 807 -5.99 2.78 -15.43
CA SER A 807 -4.75 3.36 -14.87
C SER A 807 -4.15 2.52 -13.71
N SER A 808 -2.90 2.78 -13.33
CA SER A 808 -2.30 2.15 -12.14
C SER A 808 -3.10 2.46 -10.86
N LEU A 809 -3.75 3.63 -10.77
CA LEU A 809 -4.63 3.98 -9.65
C LEU A 809 -5.91 3.12 -9.67
N THR A 810 -6.50 2.94 -10.85
CA THR A 810 -7.69 2.10 -11.09
C THR A 810 -7.42 0.65 -10.69
N ALA A 811 -6.33 0.07 -11.20
CA ALA A 811 -5.89 -1.28 -10.88
C ALA A 811 -5.54 -1.45 -9.39
N GLY A 812 -4.92 -0.44 -8.78
CA GLY A 812 -4.63 -0.41 -7.35
C GLY A 812 -5.90 -0.38 -6.49
N GLY A 813 -6.94 0.32 -6.95
CA GLY A 813 -8.27 0.35 -6.33
C GLY A 813 -8.98 -1.01 -6.40
N ASP A 814 -8.99 -1.67 -7.56
CA ASP A 814 -9.55 -3.02 -7.72
C ASP A 814 -8.78 -4.09 -6.93
N LEU A 815 -7.47 -3.91 -6.70
CA LEU A 815 -6.67 -4.73 -5.78
C LEU A 815 -6.84 -4.37 -4.29
N GLY A 816 -7.43 -3.22 -3.97
CA GLY A 816 -7.49 -2.67 -2.62
C GLY A 816 -6.13 -2.27 -2.01
N ILE A 817 -5.09 -2.09 -2.83
CA ILE A 817 -3.76 -1.61 -2.40
C ILE A 817 -3.55 -0.12 -2.68
N GLY A 818 -4.32 0.45 -3.61
CA GLY A 818 -4.36 1.87 -3.95
C GLY A 818 -5.43 2.64 -3.18
N PRO A 819 -5.74 3.88 -3.58
CA PRO A 819 -6.89 4.62 -3.05
C PRO A 819 -8.20 3.83 -3.29
N PRO A 820 -9.10 3.72 -2.29
CA PRO A 820 -10.38 3.06 -2.49
C PRO A 820 -11.26 3.90 -3.42
N PHE A 821 -12.11 3.24 -4.22
CA PHE A 821 -13.16 3.92 -4.97
C PHE A 821 -14.07 4.69 -4.01
N ILE A 822 -14.42 5.93 -4.39
CA ILE A 822 -15.28 6.82 -3.61
C ILE A 822 -16.60 7.06 -4.33
N THR A 823 -17.65 7.31 -3.56
CA THR A 823 -18.94 7.76 -4.07
C THR A 823 -19.51 8.85 -3.15
N THR A 824 -20.54 9.54 -3.61
CA THR A 824 -21.28 10.50 -2.78
C THR A 824 -22.04 9.78 -1.66
N ALA A 825 -22.16 10.39 -0.48
CA ALA A 825 -22.80 9.78 0.69
C ALA A 825 -24.30 9.43 0.48
N ASN A 826 -24.92 10.03 -0.53
CA ASN A 826 -26.29 9.78 -0.97
C ASN A 826 -26.37 9.09 -2.35
N PHE A 827 -25.24 8.59 -2.87
CA PHE A 827 -25.08 7.96 -4.19
C PHE A 827 -25.47 8.85 -5.40
N ASN A 828 -25.75 10.13 -5.19
CA ASN A 828 -26.03 11.10 -6.25
C ASN A 828 -24.77 11.86 -6.70
N ASN A 829 -24.01 11.26 -7.62
CA ASN A 829 -22.83 11.89 -8.20
C ASN A 829 -23.15 13.12 -9.08
N GLN A 830 -24.38 13.25 -9.61
CA GLN A 830 -24.84 14.49 -10.28
C GLN A 830 -24.88 15.67 -9.27
N GLY A 831 -25.16 15.40 -7.99
CA GLY A 831 -25.13 16.38 -6.92
C GLY A 831 -23.78 17.10 -6.72
N ILE A 832 -22.68 16.54 -7.24
CA ILE A 832 -21.38 17.21 -7.31
C ILE A 832 -21.45 18.39 -8.29
N TYR A 833 -21.93 18.12 -9.50
CA TYR A 833 -22.09 19.10 -10.58
C TYR A 833 -23.18 20.13 -10.26
N ASP A 834 -24.25 19.73 -9.56
CA ASP A 834 -25.28 20.66 -9.08
C ASP A 834 -24.71 21.67 -8.08
N LYS A 835 -23.81 21.25 -7.16
CA LYS A 835 -23.13 22.20 -6.26
C LYS A 835 -22.11 23.08 -7.00
N ALA A 836 -21.44 22.57 -8.04
CA ALA A 836 -20.59 23.38 -8.90
C ALA A 836 -21.39 24.45 -9.68
N LEU A 837 -22.52 24.08 -10.27
CA LEU A 837 -23.47 24.99 -10.94
C LEU A 837 -23.95 26.10 -10.00
N ASN A 838 -24.38 25.74 -8.78
CA ASN A 838 -24.82 26.71 -7.77
C ASN A 838 -23.70 27.69 -7.36
N LYS A 839 -22.43 27.25 -7.40
CA LYS A 839 -21.26 28.09 -7.11
C LYS A 839 -20.84 28.99 -8.29
N LEU A 840 -21.14 28.59 -9.52
CA LEU A 840 -20.89 29.37 -10.74
C LEU A 840 -22.02 30.37 -11.07
N GLY A 841 -23.24 30.12 -10.58
CA GLY A 841 -24.42 30.95 -10.86
C GLY A 841 -25.03 30.65 -12.23
N GLN A 842 -26.23 30.07 -12.24
CA GLN A 842 -26.96 29.77 -13.47
C GLN A 842 -27.41 31.08 -14.15
N GLY A 843 -26.95 31.30 -15.38
CA GLY A 843 -27.18 32.54 -16.13
C GLY A 843 -26.14 33.64 -15.90
N GLU A 844 -25.13 33.41 -15.04
CA GLU A 844 -24.02 34.34 -14.80
C GLU A 844 -22.67 33.70 -15.19
N GLY A 845 -22.25 32.64 -14.48
CA GLY A 845 -21.04 31.88 -14.79
C GLY A 845 -21.29 30.55 -15.52
N ALA A 846 -22.54 30.06 -15.56
CA ALA A 846 -22.91 28.82 -16.24
C ALA A 846 -24.24 28.94 -16.99
N PHE A 847 -24.25 28.67 -18.30
CA PHE A 847 -25.40 28.86 -19.18
C PHE A 847 -25.98 27.52 -19.66
N LEU A 848 -26.94 26.98 -18.91
CA LEU A 848 -27.61 25.73 -19.26
C LEU A 848 -28.58 25.92 -20.44
N SER A 849 -28.69 24.87 -21.27
CA SER A 849 -29.53 24.83 -22.48
C SER A 849 -29.28 25.97 -23.47
N ALA A 850 -28.09 26.58 -23.45
CA ALA A 850 -27.66 27.57 -24.43
C ALA A 850 -27.04 26.90 -25.65
N ALA A 851 -27.36 27.40 -26.85
CA ALA A 851 -26.79 26.94 -28.11
C ALA A 851 -25.71 27.94 -28.58
N ILE A 852 -24.45 27.51 -28.60
CA ILE A 852 -23.35 28.28 -29.20
C ILE A 852 -23.47 28.20 -30.73
N THR A 853 -23.41 29.33 -31.42
CA THR A 853 -23.58 29.42 -32.89
C THR A 853 -22.40 30.05 -33.61
N ARG A 854 -21.48 30.70 -32.89
CA ARG A 854 -20.19 31.14 -33.43
C ARG A 854 -19.15 31.31 -32.33
N ILE A 855 -17.93 30.84 -32.58
CA ILE A 855 -16.72 31.23 -31.86
C ILE A 855 -15.82 31.97 -32.84
N THR A 856 -15.10 32.98 -32.37
CA THR A 856 -14.14 33.72 -33.20
C THR A 856 -12.90 34.04 -32.38
N ARG A 857 -11.73 33.66 -32.89
CA ARG A 857 -10.45 33.71 -32.19
C ARG A 857 -9.51 34.70 -32.87
N THR A 858 -8.85 35.52 -32.05
CA THR A 858 -7.94 36.58 -32.47
C THR A 858 -6.77 36.67 -31.50
N ASP A 859 -5.68 37.31 -31.90
CA ASP A 859 -4.50 37.49 -31.03
C ASP A 859 -4.85 38.23 -29.71
N ASP A 860 -5.81 39.16 -29.76
CA ASP A 860 -6.30 39.92 -28.61
C ASP A 860 -7.26 39.13 -27.68
N GLY A 861 -7.86 38.02 -28.15
CA GLY A 861 -8.85 37.27 -27.39
C GLY A 861 -9.86 36.47 -28.23
N VAL A 862 -10.92 36.00 -27.56
CA VAL A 862 -11.96 35.13 -28.13
C VAL A 862 -13.34 35.72 -27.88
N ALA A 863 -14.22 35.69 -28.89
CA ALA A 863 -15.63 36.01 -28.77
C ALA A 863 -16.49 34.76 -29.00
N VAL A 864 -17.43 34.49 -28.09
CA VAL A 864 -18.38 33.37 -28.16
C VAL A 864 -19.81 33.92 -28.25
N VAL A 865 -20.54 33.55 -29.29
CA VAL A 865 -21.95 33.92 -29.50
C VAL A 865 -22.83 32.72 -29.20
N MET A 866 -23.83 32.91 -28.34
CA MET A 866 -24.79 31.89 -27.95
C MET A 866 -26.23 32.42 -27.89
N HIS A 867 -27.20 31.55 -28.08
CA HIS A 867 -28.62 31.81 -27.82
C HIS A 867 -29.06 31.08 -26.56
N THR A 868 -29.69 31.78 -25.61
CA THR A 868 -30.20 31.22 -24.36
C THR A 868 -31.69 30.87 -24.44
N PRO A 869 -32.22 29.99 -23.57
CA PRO A 869 -33.62 29.53 -23.61
C PRO A 869 -34.69 30.61 -23.49
N ASP A 870 -34.33 31.80 -23.00
CA ASP A 870 -35.19 32.98 -22.91
C ASP A 870 -35.23 33.82 -24.21
N GLY A 871 -34.65 33.29 -25.30
CA GLY A 871 -34.64 33.92 -26.62
C GLY A 871 -33.58 35.01 -26.81
N LYS A 872 -32.72 35.27 -25.82
CA LYS A 872 -31.64 36.27 -25.96
C LYS A 872 -30.45 35.70 -26.73
N THR A 873 -29.85 36.54 -27.56
CA THR A 873 -28.50 36.32 -28.11
C THR A 873 -27.49 37.02 -27.23
N THR A 874 -26.57 36.27 -26.65
CA THR A 874 -25.50 36.76 -25.76
C THR A 874 -24.15 36.60 -26.45
N THR A 875 -23.27 37.59 -26.30
CA THR A 875 -21.87 37.50 -26.75
C THR A 875 -20.94 37.64 -25.56
N ILE A 876 -20.15 36.61 -25.28
CA ILE A 876 -19.13 36.60 -24.24
C ILE A 876 -17.78 36.90 -24.89
N ASN A 877 -17.12 37.97 -24.46
CA ASN A 877 -15.74 38.29 -24.85
C ASN A 877 -14.80 37.83 -23.74
N ALA A 878 -13.84 36.98 -24.06
CA ALA A 878 -12.91 36.35 -23.13
C ALA A 878 -11.46 36.49 -23.60
N LYS A 879 -10.50 36.49 -22.68
CA LYS A 879 -9.07 36.52 -23.03
C LYS A 879 -8.56 35.16 -23.54
N GLN A 880 -9.16 34.07 -23.10
CA GLN A 880 -8.79 32.68 -23.39
C GLN A 880 -10.06 31.82 -23.46
N LEU A 881 -10.00 30.70 -24.20
CA LEU A 881 -11.06 29.71 -24.36
C LEU A 881 -10.58 28.35 -23.85
N VAL A 882 -11.43 27.60 -23.15
CA VAL A 882 -11.18 26.21 -22.76
C VAL A 882 -12.29 25.33 -23.34
N LEU A 883 -11.93 24.32 -24.14
CA LEU A 883 -12.85 23.37 -24.75
C LEU A 883 -12.75 22.00 -24.05
N ALA A 884 -13.86 21.54 -23.49
CA ALA A 884 -13.97 20.26 -22.78
C ALA A 884 -14.89 19.24 -23.51
N ILE A 885 -15.38 19.60 -24.70
CA ILE A 885 -16.22 18.75 -25.57
C ILE A 885 -15.36 17.79 -26.41
N PRO A 886 -15.93 16.68 -26.93
CA PRO A 886 -15.24 15.82 -27.87
C PRO A 886 -14.69 16.61 -29.07
N PRO A 887 -13.42 16.40 -29.49
CA PRO A 887 -12.81 17.14 -30.60
C PRO A 887 -13.24 16.59 -31.98
N VAL A 888 -14.54 16.36 -32.18
CA VAL A 888 -15.10 15.89 -33.45
C VAL A 888 -15.29 17.11 -34.36
N VAL A 889 -14.71 17.05 -35.58
CA VAL A 889 -14.70 18.18 -36.52
C VAL A 889 -16.12 18.66 -36.90
N ALA A 890 -17.11 17.76 -36.92
CA ALA A 890 -18.51 18.12 -37.12
C ALA A 890 -19.04 19.01 -35.97
N ASP A 891 -18.86 18.58 -34.72
CA ASP A 891 -19.36 19.27 -33.53
C ASP A 891 -18.66 20.63 -33.33
N LEU A 892 -17.34 20.67 -33.57
CA LEU A 892 -16.55 21.91 -33.52
C LEU A 892 -17.03 22.92 -34.58
N ARG A 893 -17.37 22.45 -35.79
CA ARG A 893 -17.99 23.30 -36.83
C ARG A 893 -19.45 23.66 -36.50
N ALA A 894 -20.19 22.82 -35.80
CA ALA A 894 -21.59 23.07 -35.42
C ALA A 894 -21.72 24.21 -34.39
N ILE A 895 -20.77 24.34 -33.45
CA ILE A 895 -20.66 25.51 -32.56
C ILE A 895 -20.02 26.73 -33.25
N GLY A 896 -19.70 26.61 -34.54
CA GLY A 896 -19.09 27.67 -35.36
C GLY A 896 -17.67 28.04 -34.92
N LEU A 897 -16.83 27.07 -34.55
CA LEU A 897 -15.40 27.30 -34.29
C LEU A 897 -14.62 27.50 -35.60
N ASP A 898 -13.78 28.53 -35.62
CA ASP A 898 -12.89 28.90 -36.71
C ASP A 898 -11.61 28.05 -36.73
N LEU A 899 -11.78 26.76 -37.06
CA LEU A 899 -10.72 25.75 -37.07
C LEU A 899 -9.51 26.16 -37.94
N SER A 900 -8.31 26.01 -37.36
CA SER A 900 -7.02 26.12 -38.05
C SER A 900 -6.64 24.81 -38.75
N PRO A 901 -5.71 24.80 -39.74
CA PRO A 901 -5.34 23.59 -40.46
C PRO A 901 -4.81 22.44 -39.59
N GLU A 902 -4.23 22.74 -38.43
CA GLU A 902 -3.80 21.71 -37.48
C GLU A 902 -4.96 21.11 -36.65
N GLU A 903 -6.08 21.81 -36.53
CA GLU A 903 -7.34 21.34 -35.91
C GLU A 903 -8.29 20.71 -36.95
N GLU A 904 -8.21 21.15 -38.21
CA GLU A 904 -8.89 20.54 -39.38
C GLU A 904 -8.22 19.26 -39.91
N ASN A 905 -7.23 18.72 -39.19
CA ASN A 905 -6.52 17.49 -39.54
C ASN A 905 -6.95 16.30 -38.64
N PRO A 906 -8.19 15.79 -38.76
CA PRO A 906 -8.53 14.51 -38.17
C PRO A 906 -7.78 13.41 -38.92
N LEU A 907 -7.39 12.38 -38.20
CA LEU A 907 -7.15 11.09 -38.83
C LEU A 907 -8.49 10.60 -39.36
N ARG A 908 -8.60 10.48 -40.69
CA ARG A 908 -9.86 10.33 -41.40
C ARG A 908 -10.64 9.12 -40.88
N PRO A 909 -11.80 9.32 -40.24
CA PRO A 909 -12.70 8.22 -39.95
C PRO A 909 -13.23 7.71 -41.29
N GLY A 910 -12.74 6.54 -41.69
CA GLY A 910 -12.86 6.03 -43.06
C GLY A 910 -11.64 5.23 -43.53
N GLU A 911 -10.43 5.58 -43.09
CA GLU A 911 -9.22 4.74 -43.28
C GLU A 911 -9.14 3.69 -42.14
N LEU A 912 -10.26 2.99 -41.93
CA LEU A 912 -10.56 2.19 -40.73
C LEU A 912 -11.06 0.77 -41.07
N GLN A 913 -10.29 0.07 -41.90
CA GLN A 913 -10.23 -1.39 -41.89
C GLN A 913 -8.77 -1.84 -42.00
N PRO A 914 -8.20 -2.48 -40.98
CA PRO A 914 -7.19 -3.50 -41.18
C PRO A 914 -7.87 -4.67 -41.89
N ASP A 915 -7.44 -4.99 -43.12
CA ASP A 915 -7.97 -6.11 -43.90
C ASP A 915 -7.91 -7.41 -43.08
N GLY A 916 -9.07 -7.92 -42.66
CA GLY A 916 -9.19 -9.22 -41.99
C GLY A 916 -9.77 -9.22 -40.57
N ILE A 917 -10.12 -8.08 -39.95
CA ILE A 917 -10.97 -8.13 -38.74
C ILE A 917 -12.38 -8.60 -39.14
N PRO A 918 -12.90 -9.72 -38.60
CA PRO A 918 -14.25 -10.15 -38.92
C PRO A 918 -15.28 -9.18 -38.35
N THR A 919 -16.25 -8.78 -39.17
CA THR A 919 -17.47 -8.10 -38.72
C THR A 919 -18.41 -9.11 -38.06
N SER A 920 -17.99 -9.68 -36.92
CA SER A 920 -18.91 -10.38 -36.03
C SER A 920 -19.42 -9.40 -34.98
N ASP A 921 -20.75 -9.33 -34.84
CA ASP A 921 -21.44 -8.30 -34.06
C ASP A 921 -21.27 -8.53 -32.56
N ARG A 922 -20.13 -8.09 -32.04
CA ARG A 922 -19.74 -8.13 -30.61
C ARG A 922 -20.44 -7.04 -29.82
N MET A 923 -21.77 -7.08 -29.88
CA MET A 923 -22.67 -6.38 -28.97
C MET A 923 -22.51 -6.99 -27.58
N VAL A 924 -22.16 -6.18 -26.58
CA VAL A 924 -21.96 -6.68 -25.21
C VAL A 924 -22.94 -6.02 -24.25
N LEU A 925 -23.91 -6.81 -23.79
CA LEU A 925 -24.83 -6.45 -22.72
C LEU A 925 -24.19 -6.76 -21.36
N ARG A 926 -23.99 -5.71 -20.56
CA ARG A 926 -23.55 -5.80 -19.16
C ARG A 926 -24.71 -5.39 -18.27
N VAL A 927 -25.25 -6.33 -17.48
CA VAL A 927 -26.06 -5.94 -16.32
C VAL A 927 -25.12 -5.23 -15.35
N GLY A 928 -25.46 -4.00 -14.97
CA GLY A 928 -24.56 -3.10 -14.27
C GLY A 928 -24.17 -3.61 -12.88
N LYS A 929 -22.91 -3.37 -12.51
CA LYS A 929 -22.43 -3.47 -11.13
C LYS A 929 -23.28 -2.50 -10.27
N THR A 930 -23.82 -2.99 -9.16
CA THR A 930 -24.63 -2.20 -8.22
C THR A 930 -23.77 -1.13 -7.52
N GLY A 931 -24.40 -0.17 -6.84
CA GLY A 931 -23.72 0.92 -6.13
C GLY A 931 -24.11 2.35 -6.53
N LEU A 932 -25.11 2.55 -7.40
CA LEU A 932 -25.65 3.90 -7.71
C LEU A 932 -27.18 4.03 -7.64
N LEU A 933 -27.93 2.93 -7.62
CA LEU A 933 -29.41 2.94 -7.74
C LEU A 933 -30.14 1.96 -6.82
N ASP A 934 -29.43 1.30 -5.91
CA ASP A 934 -29.98 0.27 -5.01
C ASP A 934 -30.92 0.84 -3.93
N GLY A 935 -31.09 2.17 -3.88
CA GLY A 935 -32.18 2.85 -3.19
C GLY A 935 -33.55 2.78 -3.90
N VAL A 936 -33.65 2.19 -5.11
CA VAL A 936 -34.91 2.04 -5.86
C VAL A 936 -35.21 0.55 -6.13
N PRO A 937 -36.06 -0.10 -5.31
CA PRO A 937 -36.47 -1.48 -5.53
C PRO A 937 -37.06 -1.72 -6.93
N GLY A 938 -36.64 -2.81 -7.57
CA GLY A 938 -37.12 -3.22 -8.90
C GLY A 938 -36.40 -2.56 -10.10
N LEU A 939 -35.52 -1.58 -9.88
CA LEU A 939 -34.73 -0.92 -10.92
C LEU A 939 -33.38 -1.62 -11.13
N LYS A 940 -32.93 -1.76 -12.39
CA LYS A 940 -31.58 -2.22 -12.74
C LYS A 940 -30.96 -1.36 -13.83
N LEU A 941 -29.69 -0.97 -13.64
CA LEU A 941 -28.84 -0.36 -14.65
C LEU A 941 -28.25 -1.45 -15.56
N LEU A 942 -28.13 -1.17 -16.85
CA LEU A 942 -27.39 -1.97 -17.82
C LEU A 942 -26.51 -1.04 -18.67
N ASP A 943 -25.26 -1.43 -18.86
CA ASP A 943 -24.41 -0.85 -19.90
C ASP A 943 -24.51 -1.71 -21.15
N TYR A 944 -24.54 -1.05 -22.29
CA TYR A 944 -24.52 -1.67 -23.61
C TYR A 944 -23.42 -1.02 -24.45
N SER A 945 -22.70 -1.83 -25.23
CA SER A 945 -21.66 -1.32 -26.13
C SER A 945 -21.61 -2.02 -27.47
N SER A 946 -21.30 -1.24 -28.51
CA SER A 946 -21.07 -1.66 -29.89
C SER A 946 -19.78 -1.01 -30.43
N THR A 947 -19.07 -1.71 -31.31
CA THR A 947 -17.89 -1.18 -32.04
C THR A 947 -18.26 -0.33 -33.26
N SER A 948 -19.55 -0.21 -33.58
CA SER A 948 -20.10 0.63 -34.63
C SER A 948 -21.34 1.40 -34.15
N ALA A 949 -21.62 2.52 -34.80
CA ALA A 949 -22.87 3.25 -34.63
C ALA A 949 -24.07 2.39 -35.07
N ILE A 950 -25.09 2.29 -34.21
CA ILE A 950 -26.39 1.63 -34.47
C ILE A 950 -27.51 2.54 -33.96
N SER A 951 -28.77 2.34 -34.34
CA SER A 951 -29.85 3.18 -33.81
C SER A 951 -30.13 2.90 -32.32
N ASP A 952 -30.87 3.80 -31.66
CA ASP A 952 -31.33 3.55 -30.29
C ASP A 952 -32.38 2.43 -30.23
N ALA A 953 -33.17 2.25 -31.29
CA ALA A 953 -34.15 1.17 -31.40
C ALA A 953 -33.49 -0.20 -31.55
N ASP A 954 -32.43 -0.31 -32.36
CA ASP A 954 -31.68 -1.57 -32.53
C ASP A 954 -30.99 -1.97 -31.22
N ALA A 955 -30.38 -1.00 -30.53
CA ALA A 955 -29.78 -1.21 -29.22
C ALA A 955 -30.83 -1.69 -28.19
N GLN A 956 -32.01 -1.05 -28.14
CA GLN A 956 -33.11 -1.49 -27.25
C GLN A 956 -33.61 -2.90 -27.59
N ALA A 957 -33.74 -3.22 -28.87
CA ALA A 957 -34.17 -4.54 -29.33
C ALA A 957 -33.18 -5.65 -28.95
N ASP A 958 -31.87 -5.42 -29.14
CA ASP A 958 -30.83 -6.39 -28.77
C ASP A 958 -30.63 -6.51 -27.24
N ILE A 959 -30.73 -5.40 -26.49
CA ILE A 959 -30.79 -5.44 -25.01
C ILE A 959 -31.90 -6.39 -24.56
N LEU A 960 -33.12 -6.24 -25.09
CA LEU A 960 -34.26 -7.08 -24.72
C LEU A 960 -34.08 -8.55 -25.18
N ALA A 961 -33.63 -8.76 -26.42
CA ALA A 961 -33.39 -10.10 -26.96
C ALA A 961 -32.31 -10.86 -26.17
N THR A 962 -31.21 -10.20 -25.85
CA THR A 962 -30.11 -10.80 -25.07
C THR A 962 -30.52 -11.03 -23.62
N LEU A 963 -31.32 -10.15 -23.00
CA LEU A 963 -31.87 -10.41 -21.66
C LEU A 963 -32.87 -11.57 -21.64
N ALA A 964 -33.67 -11.76 -22.70
CA ALA A 964 -34.57 -12.91 -22.83
C ALA A 964 -33.81 -14.23 -22.99
N LYS A 965 -32.80 -14.29 -23.86
CA LYS A 965 -31.88 -15.45 -23.98
C LYS A 965 -31.22 -15.76 -22.63
N TYR A 966 -30.74 -14.73 -21.92
CA TYR A 966 -30.09 -14.85 -20.61
C TYR A 966 -31.00 -15.48 -19.55
N ARG A 967 -32.24 -14.96 -19.40
CA ARG A 967 -33.23 -15.49 -18.44
C ARG A 967 -33.52 -16.96 -18.69
N ALA A 968 -33.76 -17.34 -19.95
CA ALA A 968 -34.02 -18.72 -20.35
C ALA A 968 -32.84 -19.66 -20.01
N ALA A 969 -31.60 -19.22 -20.25
CA ALA A 969 -30.39 -19.99 -19.93
C ALA A 969 -30.14 -20.18 -18.42
N ASN A 970 -30.78 -19.37 -17.56
CA ASN A 970 -30.57 -19.35 -16.11
C ASN A 970 -31.82 -19.78 -15.30
N GLY A 971 -32.89 -20.23 -15.98
CA GLY A 971 -34.15 -20.63 -15.32
C GLY A 971 -34.87 -19.49 -14.61
N LEU A 972 -34.57 -18.23 -14.95
CA LEU A 972 -35.19 -17.05 -14.36
C LEU A 972 -36.59 -16.84 -14.94
N ASP A 973 -37.53 -16.38 -14.11
CA ASP A 973 -38.92 -16.22 -14.53
C ASP A 973 -39.07 -15.24 -15.71
N ALA A 974 -39.72 -15.73 -16.75
CA ALA A 974 -40.04 -14.99 -17.96
C ALA A 974 -41.37 -14.22 -17.86
N SER A 975 -42.18 -14.44 -16.82
CA SER A 975 -43.52 -13.83 -16.68
C SER A 975 -43.52 -12.31 -16.53
N VAL A 976 -42.40 -11.72 -16.08
CA VAL A 976 -42.26 -10.27 -15.86
C VAL A 976 -41.41 -9.63 -16.95
N GLU A 977 -42.05 -9.06 -17.97
CA GLU A 977 -41.35 -8.27 -19.00
C GLU A 977 -40.64 -7.05 -18.40
N PRO A 978 -39.38 -6.77 -18.78
CA PRO A 978 -38.64 -5.63 -18.30
C PRO A 978 -39.00 -4.36 -19.10
N VAL A 979 -39.23 -3.24 -18.40
CA VAL A 979 -39.63 -1.98 -19.05
C VAL A 979 -38.51 -0.95 -18.92
N PHE A 980 -38.11 -0.30 -20.03
CA PHE A 980 -37.19 0.84 -20.00
C PHE A 980 -37.78 2.01 -19.23
N ALA A 981 -37.30 2.21 -17.99
CA ALA A 981 -37.55 3.38 -17.16
C ALA A 981 -36.73 4.60 -17.61
N GLY A 982 -35.66 4.35 -18.38
CA GLY A 982 -34.90 5.37 -19.10
C GLY A 982 -33.83 4.73 -19.99
N PHE A 983 -33.26 5.55 -20.85
CA PHE A 983 -32.23 5.17 -21.82
C PHE A 983 -31.38 6.41 -22.13
N ASN A 984 -30.07 6.29 -22.15
CA ASN A 984 -29.16 7.39 -22.43
C ASN A 984 -28.05 6.94 -23.39
N ASN A 985 -27.90 7.63 -24.52
CA ASN A 985 -26.83 7.39 -25.48
C ASN A 985 -25.63 8.28 -25.16
N HIS A 986 -24.43 7.70 -25.14
CA HIS A 986 -23.15 8.33 -24.81
C HIS A 986 -22.18 8.37 -26.00
N GLU A 987 -22.67 8.10 -27.22
CA GLU A 987 -21.94 8.31 -28.47
C GLU A 987 -21.66 9.81 -28.71
N PRO A 988 -20.44 10.23 -29.08
CA PRO A 988 -19.25 9.40 -29.32
C PRO A 988 -18.51 8.99 -28.04
N TYR A 989 -18.19 7.70 -27.89
CA TYR A 989 -17.44 7.15 -26.75
C TYR A 989 -16.10 6.54 -27.18
N GLU A 990 -15.08 6.67 -26.31
CA GLU A 990 -13.66 6.31 -26.53
C GLU A 990 -13.12 6.65 -27.95
N LEU A 991 -12.77 7.93 -28.15
CA LEU A 991 -12.20 8.41 -29.40
C LEU A 991 -10.74 7.95 -29.59
N THR A 992 -10.58 6.79 -30.20
CA THR A 992 -9.28 6.22 -30.59
C THR A 992 -8.80 6.66 -31.97
N VAL A 993 -7.52 6.43 -32.27
CA VAL A 993 -6.90 6.67 -33.59
C VAL A 993 -5.95 5.53 -34.00
N PRO A 994 -5.70 5.31 -35.31
CA PRO A 994 -4.85 4.22 -35.80
C PRO A 994 -3.42 4.24 -35.26
N VAL A 995 -2.86 3.05 -35.01
CA VAL A 995 -1.51 2.82 -34.48
C VAL A 995 -0.43 3.60 -35.24
N ASP A 996 -0.43 3.54 -36.57
CA ASP A 996 0.58 4.23 -37.37
C ASP A 996 0.52 5.75 -37.26
N ALA A 997 -0.61 6.31 -36.85
CA ALA A 997 -0.70 7.74 -36.60
C ALA A 997 -0.22 8.12 -35.20
N ILE A 998 -0.41 7.25 -34.19
CA ILE A 998 0.23 7.38 -32.87
C ILE A 998 1.76 7.36 -33.06
N ARG A 999 2.26 6.33 -33.75
CA ARG A 999 3.65 6.16 -34.21
C ARG A 999 4.18 7.40 -34.95
N ASN A 1000 3.41 7.97 -35.88
CA ASN A 1000 3.73 9.20 -36.61
C ASN A 1000 3.40 10.50 -35.83
N GLY A 1001 3.35 10.44 -34.50
CA GLY A 1001 3.34 11.61 -33.61
C GLY A 1001 2.03 12.39 -33.59
N TYR A 1002 0.87 11.77 -33.82
CA TYR A 1002 -0.45 12.42 -33.73
C TYR A 1002 -0.64 13.14 -32.39
N TYR A 1003 -0.42 12.46 -31.26
CA TYR A 1003 -0.59 13.07 -29.94
C TYR A 1003 0.44 14.18 -29.67
N LYS A 1004 1.67 14.08 -30.19
CA LYS A 1004 2.67 15.15 -30.13
C LYS A 1004 2.21 16.42 -30.87
N LYS A 1005 1.64 16.26 -32.07
CA LYS A 1005 1.04 17.36 -32.86
C LYS A 1005 -0.17 17.97 -32.14
N ARG A 1006 -1.03 17.11 -31.59
CA ARG A 1006 -2.22 17.50 -30.83
C ARG A 1006 -1.88 18.27 -29.55
N ASN A 1007 -0.90 17.83 -28.76
CA ASN A 1007 -0.50 18.54 -27.54
C ASN A 1007 0.09 19.93 -27.82
N ALA A 1008 0.65 20.14 -29.03
CA ALA A 1008 1.10 21.45 -29.49
C ALA A 1008 -0.06 22.44 -29.81
N LEU A 1009 -1.32 22.02 -29.74
CA LEU A 1009 -2.49 22.92 -29.85
C LEU A 1009 -2.74 23.73 -28.57
N GLN A 1010 -2.24 23.29 -27.41
CA GLN A 1010 -2.52 23.91 -26.11
C GLN A 1010 -1.98 25.35 -26.04
N GLY A 1011 -2.90 26.33 -26.02
CA GLY A 1011 -2.62 27.76 -26.01
C GLY A 1011 -2.56 28.44 -27.38
N ARG A 1012 -2.72 27.70 -28.50
CA ARG A 1012 -2.81 28.30 -29.85
C ARG A 1012 -4.12 29.07 -30.00
N GLN A 1013 -4.09 30.23 -30.65
CA GLN A 1013 -5.27 31.11 -30.83
C GLN A 1013 -6.08 31.27 -29.53
N ASN A 1014 -5.35 31.48 -28.42
CA ASN A 1014 -5.87 31.65 -27.07
C ASN A 1014 -6.77 30.49 -26.57
N THR A 1015 -6.65 29.31 -27.19
CA THR A 1015 -7.51 28.13 -26.98
C THR A 1015 -6.76 27.01 -26.27
N TRP A 1016 -7.44 26.37 -25.33
CA TRP A 1016 -6.94 25.25 -24.54
C TRP A 1016 -7.96 24.11 -24.55
N TYR A 1017 -7.51 22.91 -24.28
CA TYR A 1017 -8.33 21.72 -24.46
C TYR A 1017 -8.22 20.73 -23.28
N THR A 1018 -9.34 20.13 -22.90
CA THR A 1018 -9.44 19.12 -21.84
C THR A 1018 -10.57 18.12 -22.13
N GLY A 1019 -10.95 17.29 -21.16
CA GLY A 1019 -11.99 16.27 -21.28
C GLY A 1019 -11.43 14.89 -21.64
N ALA A 1020 -12.31 13.88 -21.69
CA ALA A 1020 -11.93 12.47 -21.78
C ALA A 1020 -10.96 12.16 -22.93
N ALA A 1021 -11.20 12.72 -24.11
CA ALA A 1021 -10.34 12.51 -25.29
C ALA A 1021 -8.88 12.99 -25.09
N TRP A 1022 -8.59 13.87 -24.11
CA TRP A 1022 -7.25 14.36 -23.78
C TRP A 1022 -6.59 13.63 -22.62
N GLN A 1023 -7.36 12.80 -21.91
CA GLN A 1023 -6.92 12.00 -20.77
C GLN A 1023 -7.53 10.58 -20.90
N ALA A 1024 -8.60 10.28 -20.18
CA ALA A 1024 -9.35 9.02 -20.23
C ALA A 1024 -10.80 9.27 -19.79
N HIS A 1025 -11.68 8.28 -19.89
CA HIS A 1025 -13.07 8.35 -19.42
C HIS A 1025 -13.22 8.23 -17.88
N ASP A 1026 -12.31 8.86 -17.12
CA ASP A 1026 -12.33 8.98 -15.66
C ASP A 1026 -12.47 10.45 -15.21
N SER A 1027 -13.45 10.74 -14.34
CA SER A 1027 -13.72 12.13 -13.91
C SER A 1027 -12.59 12.73 -13.07
N THR A 1028 -11.91 11.93 -12.24
CA THR A 1028 -10.83 12.40 -11.36
C THR A 1028 -9.57 12.72 -12.16
N LEU A 1029 -9.23 11.88 -13.13
CA LEU A 1029 -8.10 12.11 -14.04
C LEU A 1029 -8.36 13.30 -14.97
N ILE A 1030 -9.59 13.48 -15.48
CA ILE A 1030 -9.99 14.66 -16.25
C ILE A 1030 -9.86 15.93 -15.40
N TRP A 1031 -10.30 15.91 -14.14
CA TRP A 1031 -10.21 17.07 -13.25
C TRP A 1031 -8.74 17.42 -12.94
N ASN A 1032 -7.92 16.43 -12.57
CA ASN A 1032 -6.49 16.62 -12.31
C ASN A 1032 -5.75 17.18 -13.54
N PHE A 1033 -6.00 16.62 -14.73
CA PHE A 1033 -5.46 17.14 -16.00
C PHE A 1033 -5.95 18.56 -16.29
N THR A 1034 -7.22 18.86 -16.01
CA THR A 1034 -7.77 20.22 -16.20
C THR A 1034 -7.08 21.22 -15.29
N GLU A 1035 -6.86 20.89 -14.02
CA GLU A 1035 -6.21 21.77 -13.04
C GLU A 1035 -4.72 22.00 -13.40
N THR A 1036 -3.94 20.92 -13.43
CA THR A 1036 -2.48 20.97 -13.57
C THR A 1036 -2.00 21.23 -15.01
N ALA A 1037 -2.57 20.54 -15.99
CA ALA A 1037 -2.09 20.60 -17.38
C ALA A 1037 -2.72 21.74 -18.20
N VAL A 1038 -3.83 22.34 -17.74
CA VAL A 1038 -4.55 23.40 -18.47
C VAL A 1038 -4.68 24.69 -17.65
N VAL A 1039 -5.40 24.67 -16.52
CA VAL A 1039 -5.78 25.88 -15.76
C VAL A 1039 -4.56 26.64 -15.24
N GLU A 1040 -3.53 25.96 -14.72
CA GLU A 1040 -2.26 26.61 -14.36
C GLU A 1040 -1.65 27.41 -15.53
N LYS A 1041 -1.70 26.87 -16.75
CA LYS A 1041 -1.11 27.50 -17.94
C LYS A 1041 -1.96 28.67 -18.44
N VAL A 1042 -3.29 28.53 -18.40
CA VAL A 1042 -4.25 29.62 -18.64
C VAL A 1042 -3.98 30.78 -17.69
N VAL A 1043 -3.94 30.53 -16.38
CA VAL A 1043 -3.67 31.54 -15.34
C VAL A 1043 -2.29 32.18 -15.56
N LYS A 1044 -1.26 31.38 -15.83
CA LYS A 1044 0.11 31.87 -16.12
C LYS A 1044 0.20 32.77 -17.36
N VAL A 1045 -0.65 32.55 -18.38
CA VAL A 1045 -0.78 33.45 -19.53
C VAL A 1045 -1.53 34.73 -19.14
N LEU A 1046 -2.63 34.64 -18.39
CA LEU A 1046 -3.39 35.81 -17.93
C LEU A 1046 -2.54 36.73 -17.03
N CYS A 1047 -1.80 36.17 -16.08
CA CYS A 1047 -0.99 36.93 -15.10
C CYS A 1047 0.26 37.59 -15.72
N ARG A 1048 0.71 37.17 -16.91
CA ARG A 1048 1.79 37.86 -17.65
C ARG A 1048 1.42 39.29 -18.07
N GLY A 1049 0.13 39.65 -18.06
CA GLY A 1049 -0.35 41.03 -18.25
C GLY A 1049 -0.10 41.98 -17.08
N GLY A 1050 0.36 41.47 -15.92
CA GLY A 1050 0.69 42.27 -14.74
C GLY A 1050 -0.46 42.35 -13.72
N LYS A 1051 -0.19 41.89 -12.50
CA LYS A 1051 -1.11 41.64 -11.38
C LYS A 1051 -2.10 40.50 -11.59
N CYS A 1052 -1.92 39.47 -10.77
CA CYS A 1052 -2.99 38.64 -10.25
C CYS A 1052 -2.94 38.79 -8.71
N GLU A 1053 -4.10 38.91 -8.08
CA GLU A 1053 -4.29 38.80 -6.62
C GLU A 1053 -5.03 37.48 -6.34
#